data_AF-A0A938SX28-F1
#
_entry.id   AF-A0A938SX28-F1
#
_cell.length_a   1.000
_cell.length_b   1.000
_cell.length_c   1.000
_cell.angle_alpha   90.00
_cell.angle_beta   90.00
_cell.angle_gamma   90.00
#
_symmetry.space_group_name_H-M   'P 1'
#
loop_
_entity.id
_entity.type
_entity.pdbx_description
1 polymer ?
#
loop_
_entity_poly.entity_id
_entity_poly.type
_entity_poly.pdbx_seq_one_letter_code
_entity_poly.pdbx_strand_id
1 'polypeptide(L)'
;KRIRVNCDLHHVDVVLCCDPKAFLHTNPLEGLNPGGAFVWESDESPATAWERIPPRYRQRILDEKIRVYILPGFAIARAATDRGDLQLRMQGNAFLGAFFGVSSFLADNGIDREHYAEVVRAQYVKKFGRFGEAVVESNMEVMEEGFTRVAEIAYGAADAPDRSNMRGQLLVSCAADSRGGLTPPAPGQGERAPLFTLGAFDREFRAGLGYDQPASPFAAVGIMAAATGATASKTVARRETPIWIPENCTQCMECIAACPDTALPNTAQDLATVLRTAIVNYVSDPVARAALLKAVPALDAALHARMLAAAQAKEKRPVPALLAEELAGLADLSAAAKAQLLAVMEQVPLAYGKVNAIFLTKEKKEAGSGGVFSIFVSDLCKGCAECVTECGDHEALVMAPETEELNSHHLTGTAFMNLLPDTPRKYLGLYDDEHPQGSKTAALRNHLMQRRNYQALVSGDGACAGCGEKSVLHAVASLTEALMRPVYHAKAERLAAKAARLRAHGEERLAALAAGDPEGGRRWRQAVAELLMGLGGESEEDSLARLAGLPDFPDAVLVDAVARVLEQDAFNHKDLQALDGRLASGMSVMAMGAHTGCNTVYGSTPPNNPHPYPWMNSLFQDGATVAWLFGESFIMDHARRSVIPERLADMLLGDGRGESGAGRLPSAAERFALAHLTDADMSEREVSELPKAWAIGGDGGMGDIGFQNVSKVLLQNRPNVKLLMLDTQVYSNTGGQNSDSSPSPGGFDMNQFGEATQGKAVEKKSLAEIFTAGHGSPYVAQVSLANAPRLYQAILDALAYRGTAFLQCFTTCQPEHGVADDMATQQAQRIRDSRGMPEFVFDPRGGESYAEALDLKGNPAPEADWWEARSKDKQTRYRYTVAHWAASEARFRRHFKRLKPGEAAGLVPLESMLLRISQQDVVARRYRDRQHRSFVPDFGVFIRAEDESGAWQELALSRQMVLFCVERRKAWRMLQSKAGIVNREYRAQKALLAKLDAGELTLAELDTRGEALLAEAIAGLEAR
;
A
#
# COMPACT_ATOMS: atom_id res chain seq x y z
N LYS A 1 42.06 -19.62 23.54
CA LYS A 1 41.27 -20.84 23.19
C LYS A 1 40.60 -20.60 21.83
N ARG A 2 40.40 -21.62 20.99
CA ARG A 2 39.67 -21.46 19.71
C ARG A 2 38.17 -21.49 20.01
N ILE A 3 37.41 -20.48 19.60
CA ILE A 3 35.94 -20.49 19.65
C ILE A 3 35.46 -21.55 18.66
N ARG A 4 34.72 -22.54 19.14
CA ARG A 4 34.20 -23.67 18.34
C ARG A 4 32.68 -23.60 18.13
N VAL A 5 32.04 -22.55 18.63
CA VAL A 5 30.58 -22.37 18.54
C VAL A 5 30.23 -21.91 17.12
N ASN A 6 29.29 -22.61 16.48
CA ASN A 6 28.72 -22.29 15.17
C ASN A 6 27.19 -22.48 15.19
N CYS A 7 26.57 -21.90 16.20
CA CYS A 7 25.12 -21.86 16.43
C CYS A 7 24.77 -20.57 17.17
N ASP A 8 23.47 -20.29 17.30
CA ASP A 8 23.01 -19.19 18.15
C ASP A 8 23.43 -19.42 19.62
N LEU A 9 23.63 -18.31 20.33
CA LEU A 9 24.10 -18.34 21.72
C LEU A 9 22.91 -18.58 22.66
N HIS A 10 22.89 -19.75 23.31
CA HIS A 10 21.90 -20.08 24.34
C HIS A 10 22.36 -19.76 25.78
N HIS A 11 23.64 -19.38 25.93
CA HIS A 11 24.24 -19.02 27.22
C HIS A 11 25.11 -17.78 27.02
N VAL A 12 24.69 -16.67 27.62
CA VAL A 12 25.36 -15.37 27.48
C VAL A 12 25.54 -14.70 28.84
N ASP A 13 26.67 -14.00 29.02
CA ASP A 13 26.96 -13.26 30.25
C ASP A 13 26.48 -11.81 30.17
N VAL A 14 26.34 -11.26 28.96
CA VAL A 14 25.91 -9.88 28.72
C VAL A 14 24.97 -9.83 27.51
N VAL A 15 23.84 -9.13 27.67
CA VAL A 15 22.91 -8.80 26.58
C VAL A 15 22.82 -7.29 26.47
N LEU A 16 22.98 -6.79 25.24
CA LEU A 16 22.80 -5.37 24.90
C LEU A 16 21.53 -5.21 24.08
N CYS A 17 20.61 -4.37 24.54
CA CYS A 17 19.33 -4.16 23.91
C CYS A 17 19.07 -2.67 23.69
N CYS A 18 19.30 -2.22 22.47
CA CYS A 18 19.08 -0.85 22.02
C CYS A 18 17.60 -0.50 21.75
N ASP A 19 16.68 -1.42 22.08
CA ASP A 19 15.25 -1.27 21.89
C ASP A 19 14.53 -0.95 23.22
N PRO A 20 13.99 0.28 23.38
CA PRO A 20 13.29 0.67 24.60
C PRO A 20 11.96 -0.08 24.83
N LYS A 21 11.50 -0.87 23.85
CA LYS A 21 10.22 -1.59 23.88
C LYS A 21 10.40 -3.12 23.84
N ALA A 22 11.61 -3.63 24.08
CA ALA A 22 11.95 -5.05 23.93
C ALA A 22 10.98 -6.00 24.66
N PHE A 23 10.60 -5.69 25.91
CA PHE A 23 9.69 -6.53 26.69
C PHE A 23 8.25 -6.61 26.13
N LEU A 24 7.87 -5.76 25.19
CA LEU A 24 6.56 -5.81 24.52
C LEU A 24 6.46 -6.92 23.47
N HIS A 25 7.59 -7.37 22.92
CA HIS A 25 7.57 -8.30 21.78
C HIS A 25 8.56 -9.47 21.87
N THR A 26 9.52 -9.44 22.80
CA THR A 26 10.48 -10.53 22.99
C THR A 26 10.83 -10.77 24.46
N ASN A 27 11.58 -11.83 24.75
CA ASN A 27 12.21 -12.11 26.03
C ASN A 27 13.71 -11.77 25.98
N PRO A 28 14.13 -10.54 26.34
CA PRO A 28 15.53 -10.16 26.25
C PRO A 28 16.42 -10.84 27.30
N LEU A 29 15.85 -11.60 28.24
CA LEU A 29 16.57 -12.31 29.29
C LEU A 29 16.86 -13.77 28.93
N GLU A 30 16.40 -14.23 27.76
CA GLU A 30 16.61 -15.60 27.32
C GLU A 30 18.09 -15.91 27.15
N GLY A 31 18.53 -17.06 27.68
CA GLY A 31 19.93 -17.49 27.64
C GLY A 31 20.88 -16.72 28.56
N LEU A 32 20.44 -15.67 29.26
CA LEU A 32 21.30 -14.95 30.20
C LEU A 32 21.66 -15.82 31.42
N ASN A 33 22.94 -15.93 31.74
CA ASN A 33 23.45 -16.69 32.89
C ASN A 33 23.08 -16.02 34.22
N PRO A 34 22.98 -16.77 35.34
CA PRO A 34 22.85 -16.18 36.67
C PRO A 34 23.99 -15.19 36.97
N GLY A 35 23.66 -14.00 37.46
CA GLY A 35 24.62 -12.89 37.65
C GLY A 35 24.97 -12.11 36.38
N GLY A 36 24.44 -12.50 35.22
CA GLY A 36 24.64 -11.84 33.94
C GLY A 36 24.10 -10.42 33.90
N ALA A 37 24.58 -9.63 32.94
CA ALA A 37 24.21 -8.23 32.77
C ALA A 37 23.28 -8.02 31.58
N PHE A 38 22.16 -7.32 31.78
CA PHE A 38 21.26 -6.88 30.74
C PHE A 38 21.30 -5.34 30.64
N VAL A 39 21.74 -4.79 29.51
CA VAL A 39 21.77 -3.34 29.27
C VAL A 39 20.65 -2.96 28.31
N TRP A 40 19.78 -2.04 28.72
CA TRP A 40 18.54 -1.71 28.03
C TRP A 40 18.45 -0.20 27.70
N GLU A 41 17.99 0.14 26.50
CA GLU A 41 17.72 1.54 26.12
C GLU A 41 16.61 2.14 26.97
N SER A 42 16.92 3.18 27.76
CA SER A 42 15.94 3.98 28.48
C SER A 42 16.54 5.28 28.98
N ASP A 43 15.75 6.36 28.94
CA ASP A 43 16.02 7.64 29.60
C ASP A 43 15.20 7.82 30.90
N GLU A 44 14.43 6.79 31.30
CA GLU A 44 13.64 6.81 32.53
C GLU A 44 14.52 6.63 33.78
N SER A 45 13.95 6.92 34.96
CA SER A 45 14.64 6.61 36.22
C SER A 45 14.73 5.09 36.45
N PRO A 46 15.74 4.58 37.17
CA PRO A 46 15.84 3.16 37.49
C PRO A 46 14.58 2.58 38.16
N ALA A 47 13.92 3.36 39.02
CA ALA A 47 12.68 2.95 39.69
C ALA A 47 11.53 2.76 38.69
N THR A 48 11.36 3.70 37.76
CA THR A 48 10.35 3.62 36.69
C THR A 48 10.65 2.44 35.76
N ALA A 49 11.91 2.25 35.37
CA ALA A 49 12.33 1.16 34.50
C ALA A 49 12.06 -0.22 35.10
N TRP A 50 12.13 -0.39 36.44
CA TRP A 50 11.71 -1.63 37.10
C TRP A 50 10.22 -1.94 36.89
N GLU A 51 9.35 -0.93 36.96
CA GLU A 51 7.91 -1.10 36.72
C GLU A 51 7.59 -1.45 35.26
N ARG A 52 8.49 -1.14 34.31
CA ARG A 52 8.39 -1.52 32.91
C ARG A 52 8.71 -2.99 32.64
N ILE A 53 9.41 -3.67 33.53
CA ILE A 53 9.70 -5.10 33.39
C ILE A 53 8.41 -5.87 33.70
N PRO A 54 7.92 -6.74 32.79
CA PRO A 54 6.72 -7.54 33.03
C PRO A 54 6.81 -8.37 34.33
N PRO A 55 5.73 -8.48 35.12
CA PRO A 55 5.74 -9.22 36.39
C PRO A 55 6.28 -10.65 36.27
N ARG A 56 5.98 -11.34 35.17
CA ARG A 56 6.45 -12.70 34.87
C ARG A 56 7.98 -12.85 34.81
N TYR A 57 8.73 -11.77 34.56
CA TYR A 57 10.20 -11.79 34.45
C TYR A 57 10.89 -11.31 35.73
N ARG A 58 10.22 -10.53 36.58
CA ARG A 58 10.82 -9.93 37.79
C ARG A 58 11.30 -11.00 38.77
N GLN A 59 10.51 -12.06 38.98
CA GLN A 59 10.91 -13.15 39.88
C GLN A 59 12.19 -13.83 39.41
N ARG A 60 12.31 -14.10 38.11
CA ARG A 60 13.51 -14.68 37.51
C ARG A 60 14.73 -13.77 37.71
N ILE A 61 14.59 -12.47 37.50
CA ILE A 61 15.67 -11.50 37.72
C ILE A 61 16.19 -11.56 39.16
N LEU A 62 15.27 -11.64 40.14
CA LEU A 62 15.62 -11.75 41.56
C LEU A 62 16.33 -13.06 41.87
N ASP A 63 15.76 -14.19 41.43
CA ASP A 63 16.26 -15.53 41.73
C ASP A 63 17.63 -15.80 41.10
N GLU A 64 17.80 -15.40 39.82
CA GLU A 64 19.03 -15.57 39.06
C GLU A 64 20.04 -14.43 39.29
N LYS A 65 19.67 -13.41 40.08
CA LYS A 65 20.50 -12.22 40.36
C LYS A 65 20.97 -11.53 39.09
N ILE A 66 20.09 -11.40 38.10
CA ILE A 66 20.38 -10.73 36.83
C ILE A 66 20.59 -9.24 37.09
N ARG A 67 21.74 -8.69 36.71
CA ARG A 67 22.05 -7.27 36.85
C ARG A 67 21.45 -6.51 35.69
N VAL A 68 20.43 -5.68 35.94
CA VAL A 68 19.74 -4.92 34.90
C VAL A 68 20.27 -3.49 34.89
N TYR A 69 20.61 -2.98 33.73
CA TYR A 69 21.15 -1.65 33.51
C TYR A 69 20.32 -0.91 32.46
N ILE A 70 20.23 0.41 32.60
CA ILE A 70 19.65 1.30 31.59
C ILE A 70 20.70 2.24 31.01
N LEU A 71 20.54 2.60 29.74
CA LEU A 71 21.38 3.55 29.02
C LEU A 71 20.52 4.42 28.08
N PRO A 72 20.64 5.77 28.13
CA PRO A 72 19.96 6.65 27.19
C PRO A 72 20.79 6.80 25.90
N GLY A 73 21.01 5.70 25.18
CA GLY A 73 21.88 5.65 24.01
C GLY A 73 21.49 6.62 22.91
N PHE A 74 20.20 6.89 22.72
CA PHE A 74 19.73 7.89 21.76
C PHE A 74 20.07 9.32 22.16
N ALA A 75 19.90 9.66 23.43
CA ALA A 75 20.21 10.99 23.93
C ALA A 75 21.72 11.27 23.81
N ILE A 76 22.55 10.27 24.13
CA ILE A 76 24.01 10.32 23.96
C ILE A 76 24.37 10.60 22.49
N ALA A 77 23.84 9.80 21.56
CA ALA A 77 24.16 9.95 20.14
C ALA A 77 23.68 11.28 19.55
N ARG A 78 22.50 11.78 19.97
CA ARG A 78 21.97 13.08 19.53
C ARG A 78 22.77 14.27 20.04
N ALA A 79 23.31 14.18 21.25
CA ALA A 79 24.15 15.24 21.80
C ALA A 79 25.50 15.34 21.08
N ALA A 80 26.08 14.21 20.68
CA ALA A 80 27.42 14.16 20.08
C ALA A 80 27.48 14.60 18.60
N THR A 81 26.36 14.60 17.87
CA THR A 81 26.34 15.01 16.45
C THR A 81 24.96 15.50 16.00
N ASP A 82 24.93 16.57 15.20
CA ASP A 82 23.75 17.10 14.52
C ASP A 82 23.37 16.31 13.26
N ARG A 83 24.26 15.42 12.80
CA ARG A 83 24.06 14.58 11.62
C ARG A 83 23.18 13.37 11.90
N GLY A 84 21.91 13.46 11.49
CA GLY A 84 20.94 12.38 11.65
C GLY A 84 21.38 11.02 11.09
N ASP A 85 22.13 10.99 9.97
CA ASP A 85 22.66 9.76 9.36
C ASP A 85 23.69 9.03 10.24
N LEU A 86 24.32 9.75 11.17
CA LEU A 86 25.31 9.21 12.12
C LEU A 86 24.69 8.82 13.46
N GLN A 87 23.64 9.50 13.91
CA GLN A 87 23.05 9.29 15.24
C GLN A 87 22.65 7.83 15.51
N LEU A 88 21.97 7.16 14.55
CA LEU A 88 21.58 5.75 14.70
C LEU A 88 22.79 4.81 14.83
N ARG A 89 23.86 5.07 14.07
CA ARG A 89 25.10 4.26 14.12
C ARG A 89 25.86 4.49 15.42
N MET A 90 25.87 5.73 15.88
CA MET A 90 26.51 6.12 17.13
C MET A 90 25.79 5.52 18.34
N GLN A 91 24.46 5.36 18.32
CA GLN A 91 23.75 4.66 19.41
C GLN A 91 24.38 3.27 19.69
N GLY A 92 24.73 2.50 18.65
CA GLY A 92 25.41 1.21 18.81
C GLY A 92 26.77 1.32 19.51
N ASN A 93 27.50 2.42 19.29
CA ASN A 93 28.76 2.68 20.01
C ASN A 93 28.52 3.00 21.49
N ALA A 94 27.42 3.66 21.85
CA ALA A 94 27.08 3.89 23.26
C ALA A 94 26.87 2.56 24.01
N PHE A 95 26.14 1.60 23.41
CA PHE A 95 25.97 0.27 23.99
C PHE A 95 27.26 -0.53 24.06
N LEU A 96 28.15 -0.35 23.09
CA LEU A 96 29.47 -0.96 23.15
C LEU A 96 30.31 -0.38 24.30
N GLY A 97 30.19 0.93 24.57
CA GLY A 97 30.77 1.56 25.76
C GLY A 97 30.21 0.95 27.04
N ALA A 98 28.88 0.83 27.13
CA ALA A 98 28.20 0.22 28.27
C ALA A 98 28.62 -1.24 28.49
N PHE A 99 28.80 -2.03 27.42
CA PHE A 99 29.31 -3.40 27.50
C PHE A 99 30.64 -3.46 28.26
N PHE A 100 31.59 -2.59 27.93
CA PHE A 100 32.88 -2.55 28.63
C PHE A 100 32.76 -2.03 30.07
N GLY A 101 31.78 -1.17 30.35
CA GLY A 101 31.50 -0.67 31.70
C GLY A 101 30.88 -1.70 32.65
N VAL A 102 30.02 -2.60 32.15
CA VAL A 102 29.27 -3.55 32.99
C VAL A 102 29.82 -4.99 32.99
N SER A 103 30.57 -5.36 31.94
CA SER A 103 31.16 -6.70 31.80
C SER A 103 32.49 -6.82 32.52
N SER A 104 32.88 -8.05 32.87
CA SER A 104 34.21 -8.34 33.41
C SER A 104 35.31 -8.33 32.35
N PHE A 105 34.99 -8.12 31.06
CA PHE A 105 35.90 -8.36 29.94
C PHE A 105 37.24 -7.62 30.07
N LEU A 106 37.22 -6.33 30.43
CA LEU A 106 38.45 -5.55 30.58
C LEU A 106 39.30 -6.08 31.74
N ALA A 107 38.68 -6.34 32.89
CA ALA A 107 39.34 -6.89 34.07
C ALA A 107 39.92 -8.29 33.81
N ASP A 108 39.15 -9.18 33.19
CA ASP A 108 39.55 -10.57 32.89
C ASP A 108 40.73 -10.64 31.92
N ASN A 109 40.92 -9.60 31.10
CA ASN A 109 42.02 -9.52 30.14
C ASN A 109 43.13 -8.54 30.56
N GLY A 110 43.06 -7.96 31.77
CA GLY A 110 44.06 -7.03 32.30
C GLY A 110 44.20 -5.75 31.47
N ILE A 111 43.12 -5.28 30.86
CA ILE A 111 43.08 -4.05 30.05
C ILE A 111 42.66 -2.90 30.96
N ASP A 112 43.56 -1.93 31.16
CA ASP A 112 43.23 -0.69 31.86
C ASP A 112 42.50 0.31 30.96
N ARG A 113 42.05 1.41 31.56
CA ARG A 113 41.23 2.42 30.87
C ARG A 113 42.02 3.20 29.82
N GLU A 114 43.31 3.40 30.03
CA GLU A 114 44.17 4.14 29.09
C GLU A 114 44.41 3.30 27.83
N HIS A 115 44.77 2.03 28.00
CA HIS A 115 44.96 1.10 26.91
C HIS A 115 43.66 0.88 26.11
N TYR A 116 42.52 0.77 26.81
CA TYR A 116 41.20 0.71 26.17
C TYR A 116 40.92 1.92 25.27
N ALA A 117 41.10 3.14 25.80
CA ALA A 117 40.83 4.37 25.06
C ALA A 117 41.74 4.51 23.83
N GLU A 118 43.02 4.13 23.96
CA GLU A 118 43.98 4.11 22.86
C GLU A 118 43.53 3.17 21.73
N VAL A 119 43.17 1.93 22.07
CA VAL A 119 42.75 0.90 21.10
C VAL A 119 41.47 1.31 20.37
N VAL A 120 40.47 1.82 21.09
CA VAL A 120 39.21 2.27 20.48
C VAL A 120 39.46 3.44 19.52
N ARG A 121 40.23 4.45 19.95
CA ARG A 121 40.59 5.60 19.12
C ARG A 121 41.29 5.16 17.84
N ALA A 122 42.25 4.25 17.93
CA ALA A 122 42.95 3.72 16.76
C ALA A 122 41.98 3.04 15.76
N GLN A 123 40.97 2.30 16.26
CA GLN A 123 39.93 1.72 15.40
C GLN A 123 39.04 2.79 14.74
N TYR A 124 38.66 3.84 15.47
CA TYR A 124 37.86 4.93 14.91
C TYR A 124 38.62 5.77 13.90
N VAL A 125 39.90 6.08 14.11
CA VAL A 125 40.75 6.72 13.09
C VAL A 125 40.79 5.86 11.83
N LYS A 126 41.02 4.55 11.96
CA LYS A 126 41.05 3.62 10.82
C LYS A 126 39.74 3.57 10.05
N LYS A 127 38.60 3.50 10.75
CA LYS A 127 37.26 3.33 10.13
C LYS A 127 36.66 4.65 9.63
N PHE A 128 36.88 5.75 10.35
CA PHE A 128 36.16 7.00 10.18
C PHE A 128 37.05 8.21 9.86
N GLY A 129 38.39 8.09 9.95
CA GLY A 129 39.30 9.23 9.73
C GLY A 129 39.16 9.89 8.36
N ARG A 130 38.72 9.16 7.33
CA ARG A 130 38.40 9.73 5.99
C ARG A 130 37.25 10.75 6.00
N PHE A 131 36.42 10.75 7.05
CA PHE A 131 35.31 11.67 7.23
C PHE A 131 35.69 12.88 8.11
N GLY A 132 36.95 12.97 8.53
CA GLY A 132 37.49 14.07 9.33
C GLY A 132 37.55 13.78 10.83
N GLU A 133 38.37 14.55 11.53
CA GLU A 133 38.67 14.38 12.97
C GLU A 133 37.42 14.57 13.85
N ALA A 134 36.54 15.51 13.50
CA ALA A 134 35.30 15.76 14.25
C ALA A 134 34.41 14.51 14.36
N VAL A 135 34.34 13.70 13.29
CA VAL A 135 33.58 12.44 13.32
C VAL A 135 34.24 11.43 14.26
N VAL A 136 35.58 11.39 14.31
CA VAL A 136 36.31 10.51 15.23
C VAL A 136 36.05 10.92 16.67
N GLU A 137 36.12 12.22 16.99
CA GLU A 137 35.85 12.72 18.34
C GLU A 137 34.41 12.46 18.79
N SER A 138 33.40 12.73 17.96
CA SER A 138 32.01 12.41 18.31
C SER A 138 31.82 10.92 18.61
N ASN A 139 32.49 10.01 17.88
CA ASN A 139 32.41 8.57 18.18
C ASN A 139 33.11 8.21 19.49
N MET A 140 34.23 8.87 19.83
CA MET A 140 34.93 8.69 21.11
C MET A 140 34.06 9.16 22.28
N GLU A 141 33.46 10.35 22.17
CA GLU A 141 32.53 10.90 23.16
C GLU A 141 31.38 9.93 23.44
N VAL A 142 30.75 9.41 22.40
CA VAL A 142 29.64 8.45 22.51
C VAL A 142 30.05 7.16 23.20
N MET A 143 31.25 6.62 22.91
CA MET A 143 31.76 5.43 23.56
C MET A 143 32.00 5.67 25.07
N GLU A 144 32.61 6.80 25.42
CA GLU A 144 32.93 7.15 26.81
C GLU A 144 31.66 7.47 27.63
N GLU A 145 30.70 8.18 27.04
CA GLU A 145 29.39 8.39 27.65
C GLU A 145 28.63 7.07 27.84
N GLY A 146 28.70 6.17 26.87
CA GLY A 146 28.16 4.82 26.99
C GLY A 146 28.74 4.06 28.19
N PHE A 147 30.05 4.15 28.39
CA PHE A 147 30.76 3.53 29.51
C PHE A 147 30.37 4.12 30.87
N THR A 148 30.19 5.44 30.94
CA THR A 148 30.04 6.18 32.22
C THR A 148 28.60 6.40 32.65
N ARG A 149 27.66 6.49 31.71
CA ARG A 149 26.25 6.81 31.98
C ARG A 149 25.35 5.58 32.15
N VAL A 150 25.88 4.37 31.91
CA VAL A 150 25.15 3.13 32.18
C VAL A 150 24.81 3.05 33.67
N ALA A 151 23.52 2.86 33.99
CA ALA A 151 23.03 2.91 35.37
C ALA A 151 22.34 1.61 35.76
N GLU A 152 22.72 1.03 36.89
CA GLU A 152 22.11 -0.20 37.41
C GLU A 152 20.72 0.07 38.00
N ILE A 153 19.76 -0.79 37.70
CA ILE A 153 18.45 -0.82 38.33
C ILE A 153 18.56 -1.54 39.67
N ALA A 154 18.32 -0.81 40.76
CA ALA A 154 18.08 -1.43 42.05
C ALA A 154 16.77 -2.23 41.99
N TYR A 155 16.81 -3.50 42.42
CA TYR A 155 15.63 -4.36 42.40
C TYR A 155 14.50 -3.76 43.25
N GLY A 156 13.34 -3.58 42.63
CA GLY A 156 12.09 -3.32 43.34
C GLY A 156 11.39 -4.61 43.76
N ALA A 157 10.19 -4.47 44.33
CA ALA A 157 9.35 -5.61 44.67
C ALA A 157 8.86 -6.33 43.39
N ALA A 158 8.68 -7.65 43.45
CA ALA A 158 8.18 -8.44 42.32
C ALA A 158 6.75 -8.03 41.92
N ASP A 159 5.95 -7.61 42.88
CA ASP A 159 4.56 -7.14 42.77
C ASP A 159 4.42 -5.62 42.61
N ALA A 160 5.51 -4.92 42.27
CA ALA A 160 5.45 -3.50 41.90
C ALA A 160 4.38 -3.23 40.82
N PRO A 161 3.85 -2.00 40.70
CA PRO A 161 2.89 -1.67 39.65
C PRO A 161 3.33 -2.16 38.27
N ASP A 162 2.41 -2.76 37.51
CA ASP A 162 2.70 -3.22 36.16
C ASP A 162 2.46 -2.09 35.16
N ARG A 163 3.56 -1.52 34.66
CA ARG A 163 3.55 -0.50 33.60
C ARG A 163 4.24 -1.01 32.34
N SER A 164 4.36 -2.33 32.19
CA SER A 164 5.13 -2.96 31.11
C SER A 164 4.47 -2.81 29.75
N ASN A 165 3.15 -2.56 29.67
CA ASN A 165 2.44 -2.45 28.40
C ASN A 165 2.77 -1.16 27.62
N MET A 166 3.24 -0.10 28.30
CA MET A 166 3.59 1.22 27.73
C MET A 166 2.50 1.88 26.87
N ARG A 167 1.22 1.61 27.13
CA ARG A 167 0.09 1.99 26.25
C ARG A 167 -1.09 2.67 26.95
N GLY A 168 -0.94 2.98 28.24
CA GLY A 168 -1.99 3.64 29.03
C GLY A 168 -3.23 2.77 29.24
N GLN A 169 -4.30 3.38 29.74
CA GLN A 169 -5.56 2.70 30.03
C GLN A 169 -6.60 2.93 28.93
N LEU A 170 -7.01 1.85 28.27
CA LEU A 170 -8.06 1.87 27.24
C LEU A 170 -9.45 2.10 27.85
N LEU A 171 -10.29 2.93 27.22
CA LEU A 171 -11.73 2.94 27.53
C LEU A 171 -12.39 1.72 26.87
N VAL A 172 -12.95 0.82 27.68
CA VAL A 172 -13.56 -0.44 27.21
C VAL A 172 -15.07 -0.27 27.12
N SER A 173 -15.66 -0.80 26.04
CA SER A 173 -17.12 -0.84 25.87
C SER A 173 -17.78 -1.65 27.00
N CYS A 174 -18.80 -1.09 27.65
CA CYS A 174 -19.65 -1.80 28.60
C CYS A 174 -20.56 -2.84 27.94
N ALA A 175 -20.67 -2.83 26.61
CA ALA A 175 -21.44 -3.79 25.82
C ALA A 175 -20.57 -4.91 25.22
N ALA A 176 -19.27 -4.95 25.52
CA ALA A 176 -18.38 -6.01 25.08
C ALA A 176 -18.89 -7.37 25.58
N ASP A 177 -19.29 -8.24 24.66
CA ASP A 177 -19.59 -9.62 24.98
C ASP A 177 -18.30 -10.41 25.25
N SER A 178 -18.41 -11.63 25.76
CA SER A 178 -17.27 -12.54 26.00
C SER A 178 -16.49 -12.91 24.72
N ARG A 179 -16.88 -12.39 23.55
CA ARG A 179 -16.21 -12.57 22.25
C ARG A 179 -15.37 -11.37 21.84
N GLY A 180 -15.20 -10.37 22.72
CA GLY A 180 -14.25 -9.27 22.49
C GLY A 180 -14.64 -8.36 21.31
N GLY A 181 -15.93 -8.25 20.98
CA GLY A 181 -16.42 -7.35 19.92
C GLY A 181 -16.33 -7.91 18.49
N LEU A 182 -16.19 -9.23 18.31
CA LEU A 182 -16.23 -9.87 16.99
C LEU A 182 -17.67 -9.92 16.43
N THR A 183 -17.83 -9.56 15.15
CA THR A 183 -19.12 -9.66 14.44
C THR A 183 -19.59 -11.13 14.38
N PRO A 184 -20.83 -11.45 14.80
CA PRO A 184 -21.34 -12.82 14.71
C PRO A 184 -21.46 -13.29 13.25
N PRO A 185 -21.35 -14.60 12.98
CA PRO A 185 -21.56 -15.13 11.64
C PRO A 185 -22.99 -14.89 11.16
N ALA A 186 -23.15 -14.78 9.84
CA ALA A 186 -24.47 -14.61 9.24
C ALA A 186 -25.37 -15.83 9.54
N PRO A 187 -26.70 -15.62 9.72
CA PRO A 187 -27.64 -16.72 9.86
C PRO A 187 -27.53 -17.71 8.68
N GLY A 188 -27.46 -19.00 8.98
CA GLY A 188 -27.32 -20.06 7.97
C GLY A 188 -25.87 -20.39 7.58
N GLN A 189 -24.87 -19.66 8.07
CA GLN A 189 -23.46 -20.03 7.90
C GLN A 189 -23.09 -21.23 8.79
N GLY A 190 -22.39 -22.22 8.22
CA GLY A 190 -21.75 -23.29 8.98
C GLY A 190 -20.56 -22.81 9.82
N GLU A 191 -19.96 -23.70 10.61
CA GLU A 191 -18.76 -23.38 11.38
C GLU A 191 -17.59 -23.00 10.44
N ARG A 192 -16.84 -21.96 10.80
CA ARG A 192 -15.65 -21.55 10.03
C ARG A 192 -14.53 -22.56 10.24
N ALA A 193 -13.71 -22.78 9.20
CA ALA A 193 -12.54 -23.63 9.35
C ALA A 193 -11.62 -23.07 10.45
N PRO A 194 -11.02 -23.92 11.32
CA PRO A 194 -10.25 -23.48 12.48
C PRO A 194 -9.19 -22.42 12.16
N LEU A 195 -8.45 -22.58 11.05
CA LEU A 195 -7.41 -21.65 10.61
C LEU A 195 -7.92 -20.20 10.44
N PHE A 196 -9.19 -20.00 10.10
CA PHE A 196 -9.79 -18.66 9.93
C PHE A 196 -10.41 -18.10 11.21
N THR A 197 -10.20 -18.78 12.34
CA THR A 197 -10.54 -18.26 13.67
C THR A 197 -9.32 -17.63 14.32
N LEU A 198 -9.47 -16.43 14.89
CA LEU A 198 -8.34 -15.71 15.51
C LEU A 198 -7.70 -16.53 16.64
N GLY A 199 -8.54 -17.18 17.47
CA GLY A 199 -8.05 -17.97 18.60
C GLY A 199 -7.21 -19.19 18.19
N ALA A 200 -7.55 -19.88 17.10
CA ALA A 200 -6.70 -20.98 16.62
C ALA A 200 -5.41 -20.45 15.97
N PHE A 201 -5.52 -19.39 15.18
CA PHE A 201 -4.37 -18.74 14.56
C PHE A 201 -3.34 -18.29 15.60
N ASP A 202 -3.76 -17.59 16.66
CA ASP A 202 -2.83 -17.09 17.67
C ASP A 202 -2.14 -18.23 18.43
N ARG A 203 -2.83 -19.35 18.68
CA ARG A 203 -2.20 -20.55 19.27
C ARG A 203 -1.20 -21.22 18.33
N GLU A 204 -1.41 -21.16 17.02
CA GLU A 204 -0.52 -21.80 16.05
C GLU A 204 0.66 -20.93 15.62
N PHE A 205 0.50 -19.60 15.57
CA PHE A 205 1.48 -18.70 14.97
C PHE A 205 1.94 -17.56 15.89
N ARG A 206 1.27 -17.32 17.01
CA ARG A 206 1.60 -16.25 17.99
C ARG A 206 1.71 -16.75 19.43
N ALA A 207 2.07 -18.03 19.62
CA ALA A 207 2.17 -18.66 20.95
C ALA A 207 3.40 -18.21 21.77
N GLY A 208 4.28 -17.38 21.22
CA GLY A 208 5.50 -16.92 21.89
C GLY A 208 6.60 -17.97 21.97
N LEU A 209 6.55 -19.01 21.13
CA LEU A 209 7.53 -20.10 21.09
C LEU A 209 8.70 -19.85 20.13
N GLY A 210 8.62 -18.83 19.25
CA GLY A 210 9.69 -18.51 18.32
C GLY A 210 10.11 -19.71 17.46
N TYR A 211 11.39 -20.10 17.54
CA TYR A 211 11.94 -21.27 16.84
C TYR A 211 11.41 -22.61 17.37
N ASP A 212 10.89 -22.64 18.59
CA ASP A 212 10.33 -23.84 19.23
C ASP A 212 8.86 -24.08 18.89
N GLN A 213 8.31 -23.34 17.91
CA GLN A 213 6.92 -23.53 17.45
C GLN A 213 6.73 -24.94 16.86
N PRO A 214 5.79 -25.75 17.38
CA PRO A 214 5.53 -27.08 16.84
C PRO A 214 4.95 -27.00 15.43
N ALA A 215 5.34 -27.93 14.55
CA ALA A 215 4.82 -28.02 13.20
C ALA A 215 3.35 -28.48 13.19
N SER A 216 2.40 -27.56 12.98
CA SER A 216 1.01 -27.91 12.69
C SER A 216 0.86 -28.43 11.25
N PRO A 217 -0.19 -29.21 10.91
CA PRO A 217 -0.42 -29.63 9.53
C PRO A 217 -0.47 -28.46 8.53
N PHE A 218 -1.02 -27.31 8.93
CA PHE A 218 -1.08 -26.10 8.08
C PHE A 218 0.31 -25.45 7.91
N ALA A 219 1.05 -25.29 9.01
CA ALA A 219 2.41 -24.75 8.96
C ALA A 219 3.34 -25.66 8.12
N ALA A 220 3.20 -26.99 8.24
CA ALA A 220 4.01 -27.97 7.51
C ALA A 220 3.82 -27.92 5.98
N VAL A 221 2.67 -27.44 5.51
CA VAL A 221 2.39 -27.25 4.07
C VAL A 221 2.40 -25.78 3.64
N GLY A 222 2.87 -24.87 4.50
CA GLY A 222 3.04 -23.45 4.19
C GLY A 222 1.74 -22.64 4.09
N ILE A 223 0.64 -23.09 4.71
CA ILE A 223 -0.63 -22.37 4.73
C ILE A 223 -0.68 -21.44 5.95
N MET A 224 -1.03 -20.17 5.70
CA MET A 224 -1.22 -19.14 6.72
C MET A 224 -2.63 -18.55 6.61
N ALA A 225 -3.22 -18.16 7.74
CA ALA A 225 -4.51 -17.50 7.75
C ALA A 225 -4.47 -16.13 7.02
N ALA A 226 -5.60 -15.76 6.42
CA ALA A 226 -5.75 -14.49 5.72
C ALA A 226 -5.96 -13.34 6.72
N ALA A 227 -5.58 -12.12 6.31
CA ALA A 227 -5.85 -10.87 7.03
C ALA A 227 -5.29 -10.76 8.47
N THR A 228 -4.34 -11.60 8.86
CA THR A 228 -3.81 -11.62 10.24
C THR A 228 -3.04 -10.35 10.59
N GLY A 229 -2.58 -9.58 9.59
CA GLY A 229 -1.99 -8.25 9.75
C GLY A 229 -2.88 -7.26 10.50
N ALA A 230 -4.22 -7.37 10.39
CA ALA A 230 -5.16 -6.44 11.04
C ALA A 230 -5.02 -6.33 12.57
N THR A 231 -4.42 -7.34 13.21
CA THR A 231 -4.22 -7.41 14.67
C THR A 231 -2.77 -7.21 15.08
N ALA A 232 -1.87 -6.91 14.13
CA ALA A 232 -0.44 -6.75 14.39
C ALA A 232 -0.11 -5.32 14.82
N SER A 233 0.19 -5.14 16.10
CA SER A 233 0.65 -3.85 16.64
C SER A 233 1.98 -3.42 16.02
N LYS A 234 2.08 -2.15 15.63
CA LYS A 234 3.34 -1.49 15.23
C LYS A 234 3.82 -0.46 16.25
N THR A 235 3.23 -0.42 17.45
CA THR A 235 3.73 0.39 18.57
C THR A 235 5.21 0.12 18.82
N VAL A 236 5.68 -1.13 18.64
CA VAL A 236 7.08 -1.51 18.88
C VAL A 236 8.07 -0.95 17.85
N ALA A 237 7.61 -0.60 16.63
CA ALA A 237 8.48 -0.19 15.53
C ALA A 237 8.65 1.34 15.42
N ARG A 238 7.69 2.11 15.92
CA ARG A 238 7.68 3.57 15.79
C ARG A 238 8.12 4.27 17.07
N ARG A 239 8.50 5.55 16.94
CA ARG A 239 8.79 6.46 18.08
C ARG A 239 7.88 7.67 18.10
N GLU A 240 7.44 8.06 16.92
CA GLU A 240 6.47 9.11 16.73
C GLU A 240 5.27 8.52 15.99
N THR A 241 4.10 9.08 16.27
CA THR A 241 2.84 8.73 15.62
C THR A 241 2.14 10.03 15.23
N PRO A 242 1.41 10.07 14.11
CA PRO A 242 0.69 11.28 13.74
C PRO A 242 -0.47 11.54 14.72
N ILE A 243 -0.67 12.81 15.05
CA ILE A 243 -1.88 13.32 15.70
C ILE A 243 -2.72 14.01 14.63
N TRP A 244 -4.01 13.67 14.58
CA TRP A 244 -4.97 14.35 13.71
C TRP A 244 -5.60 15.54 14.42
N ILE A 245 -5.63 16.69 13.75
CA ILE A 245 -6.20 17.96 14.22
C ILE A 245 -7.48 18.23 13.41
N PRO A 246 -8.67 17.87 13.94
CA PRO A 246 -9.91 17.88 13.17
C PRO A 246 -10.28 19.26 12.58
N GLU A 247 -9.97 20.34 13.30
CA GLU A 247 -10.33 21.72 12.95
C GLU A 247 -9.56 22.24 11.70
N ASN A 248 -8.46 21.57 11.36
CA ASN A 248 -7.63 21.90 10.22
C ASN A 248 -7.97 21.08 8.97
N CYS A 249 -8.67 19.94 9.13
CA CYS A 249 -8.93 18.99 8.05
C CYS A 249 -9.93 19.51 7.00
N THR A 250 -9.56 19.39 5.72
CA THR A 250 -10.39 19.77 4.57
C THR A 250 -11.10 18.59 3.90
N GLN A 251 -10.87 17.35 4.38
CA GLN A 251 -11.34 16.11 3.75
C GLN A 251 -10.81 15.93 2.30
N CYS A 252 -9.53 16.26 2.05
CA CYS A 252 -8.92 16.06 0.73
C CYS A 252 -8.60 14.59 0.38
N MET A 253 -8.54 13.72 1.40
CA MET A 253 -8.22 12.28 1.30
C MET A 253 -6.79 11.93 0.84
N GLU A 254 -5.89 12.90 0.63
CA GLU A 254 -4.51 12.64 0.15
C GLU A 254 -3.71 11.80 1.16
N CYS A 255 -3.71 12.20 2.44
CA CYS A 255 -3.04 11.46 3.51
C CYS A 255 -3.51 10.00 3.64
N ILE A 256 -4.79 9.74 3.40
CA ILE A 256 -5.40 8.40 3.47
C ILE A 256 -4.99 7.56 2.26
N ALA A 257 -5.00 8.15 1.06
CA ALA A 257 -4.59 7.50 -0.18
C ALA A 257 -3.09 7.16 -0.22
N ALA A 258 -2.26 7.99 0.41
CA ALA A 258 -0.81 7.81 0.45
C ALA A 258 -0.33 6.85 1.54
N CYS A 259 -1.13 6.61 2.58
CA CYS A 259 -0.74 5.78 3.72
C CYS A 259 -0.41 4.33 3.29
N PRO A 260 0.84 3.87 3.45
CA PRO A 260 1.24 2.53 3.02
C PRO A 260 0.77 1.42 3.97
N ASP A 261 0.34 1.76 5.19
CA ASP A 261 0.06 0.79 6.24
C ASP A 261 -1.41 0.76 6.69
N THR A 262 -2.34 1.27 5.88
CA THR A 262 -3.79 1.28 6.22
C THR A 262 -4.04 1.79 7.64
N ALA A 263 -3.23 2.78 8.06
CA ALA A 263 -3.13 3.24 9.44
C ALA A 263 -4.03 4.45 9.74
N LEU A 264 -4.85 4.86 8.77
CA LEU A 264 -5.77 5.99 8.84
C LEU A 264 -7.20 5.57 8.45
N PRO A 265 -7.80 4.55 9.10
CA PRO A 265 -9.22 4.27 8.91
C PRO A 265 -10.04 5.54 9.18
N ASN A 266 -11.07 5.74 8.38
CA ASN A 266 -11.81 6.99 8.34
C ASN A 266 -13.28 6.72 8.03
N THR A 267 -14.14 7.68 8.37
CA THR A 267 -15.58 7.62 8.05
C THR A 267 -16.20 9.01 8.11
N ALA A 268 -17.35 9.18 7.47
CA ALA A 268 -18.26 10.29 7.77
C ALA A 268 -19.59 9.74 8.28
N GLN A 269 -20.14 10.37 9.31
CA GLN A 269 -21.36 9.91 9.99
C GLN A 269 -22.29 11.07 10.34
N ASP A 270 -23.57 10.74 10.53
CA ASP A 270 -24.51 11.60 11.24
C ASP A 270 -24.07 11.74 12.71
N LEU A 271 -24.16 12.95 13.28
CA LEU A 271 -23.76 13.18 14.66
C LEU A 271 -24.62 12.35 15.63
N ALA A 272 -25.93 12.25 15.38
CA ALA A 272 -26.83 11.37 16.11
C ALA A 272 -26.36 9.91 16.14
N THR A 273 -25.79 9.39 15.05
CA THR A 273 -25.24 8.02 14.99
C THR A 273 -24.05 7.89 15.92
N VAL A 274 -23.10 8.83 15.88
CA VAL A 274 -21.94 8.85 16.79
C VAL A 274 -22.38 8.90 18.25
N LEU A 275 -23.31 9.80 18.60
CA LEU A 275 -23.82 9.95 19.96
C LEU A 275 -24.52 8.67 20.44
N ARG A 276 -25.38 8.06 19.62
CA ARG A 276 -26.04 6.78 19.96
C ARG A 276 -25.01 5.68 20.20
N THR A 277 -23.99 5.56 19.34
CA THR A 277 -22.94 4.56 19.50
C THR A 277 -22.16 4.76 20.80
N ALA A 278 -21.79 5.99 21.14
CA ALA A 278 -21.14 6.33 22.40
C ALA A 278 -22.01 5.98 23.61
N ILE A 279 -23.29 6.39 23.60
CA ILE A 279 -24.22 6.15 24.70
C ILE A 279 -24.48 4.65 24.90
N VAL A 280 -24.70 3.89 23.83
CA VAL A 280 -24.97 2.44 23.91
C VAL A 280 -23.79 1.68 24.50
N ASN A 281 -22.57 2.06 24.12
CA ASN A 281 -21.38 1.25 24.39
C ASN A 281 -20.55 1.73 25.57
N TYR A 282 -20.68 2.98 26.03
CA TYR A 282 -19.80 3.53 27.08
C TYR A 282 -20.55 4.08 28.29
N VAL A 283 -21.89 4.23 28.23
CA VAL A 283 -22.69 4.57 29.40
C VAL A 283 -23.16 3.29 30.09
N SER A 284 -22.55 3.02 31.24
CA SER A 284 -22.72 1.78 31.99
C SER A 284 -24.09 1.64 32.67
N ASP A 285 -24.65 2.74 33.20
CA ASP A 285 -25.95 2.75 33.88
C ASP A 285 -27.11 2.63 32.86
N PRO A 286 -27.91 1.55 32.88
CA PRO A 286 -29.02 1.35 31.95
C PRO A 286 -30.08 2.45 31.99
N VAL A 287 -30.33 3.07 33.15
CA VAL A 287 -31.35 4.11 33.31
C VAL A 287 -30.87 5.41 32.67
N ALA A 288 -29.66 5.87 33.04
CA ALA A 288 -29.04 7.03 32.41
C ALA A 288 -28.85 6.85 30.90
N ARG A 289 -28.48 5.64 30.45
CA ARG A 289 -28.37 5.30 29.03
C ARG A 289 -29.69 5.47 28.29
N ALA A 290 -30.79 4.94 28.83
CA ALA A 290 -32.12 5.11 28.22
C ALA A 290 -32.55 6.60 28.16
N ALA A 291 -32.28 7.36 29.21
CA ALA A 291 -32.56 8.80 29.25
C ALA A 291 -31.74 9.57 28.20
N LEU A 292 -30.44 9.30 28.09
CA LEU A 292 -29.56 9.91 27.08
C LEU A 292 -30.00 9.55 25.66
N LEU A 293 -30.34 8.28 25.39
CA LEU A 293 -30.84 7.86 24.07
C LEU A 293 -32.13 8.57 23.66
N LYS A 294 -33.01 8.86 24.62
CA LYS A 294 -34.23 9.66 24.40
C LYS A 294 -33.90 11.13 24.14
N ALA A 295 -32.83 11.66 24.73
CA ALA A 295 -32.36 13.03 24.56
C ALA A 295 -31.59 13.27 23.25
N VAL A 296 -31.08 12.21 22.58
CA VAL A 296 -30.26 12.34 21.35
C VAL A 296 -30.86 13.29 20.31
N PRO A 297 -32.15 13.22 19.92
CA PRO A 297 -32.68 14.13 18.89
C PRO A 297 -32.57 15.62 19.28
N ALA A 298 -32.78 15.94 20.55
CA ALA A 298 -32.66 17.32 21.03
C ALA A 298 -31.20 17.77 21.14
N LEU A 299 -30.32 16.88 21.63
CA LEU A 299 -28.87 17.12 21.70
C LEU A 299 -28.27 17.34 20.30
N ASP A 300 -28.63 16.48 19.35
CA ASP A 300 -28.19 16.54 17.96
C ASP A 300 -28.58 17.88 17.32
N ALA A 301 -29.85 18.30 17.45
CA ALA A 301 -30.32 19.58 16.93
C ALA A 301 -29.58 20.79 17.56
N ALA A 302 -29.37 20.78 18.88
CA ALA A 302 -28.67 21.85 19.59
C ALA A 302 -27.19 21.93 19.18
N LEU A 303 -26.52 20.78 19.07
CA LEU A 303 -25.14 20.69 18.62
C LEU A 303 -25.00 21.14 17.17
N HIS A 304 -25.90 20.73 16.28
CA HIS A 304 -25.93 21.21 14.90
C HIS A 304 -26.01 22.74 14.82
N ALA A 305 -26.88 23.37 15.60
CA ALA A 305 -26.99 24.83 15.63
C ALA A 305 -25.67 25.50 16.08
N ARG A 306 -25.02 24.98 17.12
CA ARG A 306 -23.73 25.49 17.61
C ARG A 306 -22.60 25.24 16.62
N MET A 307 -22.53 24.05 16.03
CA MET A 307 -21.56 23.69 15.02
C MET A 307 -21.71 24.58 13.78
N LEU A 308 -22.95 24.83 13.34
CA LEU A 308 -23.23 25.72 12.22
C LEU A 308 -22.78 27.15 12.52
N ALA A 309 -23.10 27.68 13.71
CA ALA A 309 -22.65 29.01 14.14
C ALA A 309 -21.12 29.10 14.18
N ALA A 310 -20.44 28.12 14.81
CA ALA A 310 -18.99 28.06 14.88
C ALA A 310 -18.34 27.95 13.49
N ALA A 311 -18.86 27.11 12.61
CA ALA A 311 -18.33 26.94 11.25
C ALA A 311 -18.50 28.20 10.40
N GLN A 312 -19.64 28.90 10.53
CA GLN A 312 -19.87 30.20 9.86
C GLN A 312 -18.95 31.29 10.41
N ALA A 313 -18.72 31.31 11.72
CA ALA A 313 -17.80 32.22 12.39
C ALA A 313 -16.31 31.85 12.21
N LYS A 314 -16.02 30.67 11.61
CA LYS A 314 -14.68 30.08 11.48
C LYS A 314 -13.98 29.85 12.84
N GLU A 315 -14.76 29.60 13.88
CA GLU A 315 -14.26 29.26 15.21
C GLU A 315 -13.81 27.79 15.27
N LYS A 316 -12.65 27.56 15.90
CA LYS A 316 -12.11 26.22 16.14
C LYS A 316 -12.65 25.67 17.46
N ARG A 317 -13.90 25.18 17.46
CA ARG A 317 -14.55 24.60 18.65
C ARG A 317 -14.70 23.08 18.49
N PRO A 318 -14.04 22.25 19.30
CA PRO A 318 -14.21 20.80 19.24
C PRO A 318 -15.63 20.36 19.61
N VAL A 319 -16.13 19.30 18.95
CA VAL A 319 -17.47 18.74 19.25
C VAL A 319 -17.62 18.32 20.73
N PRO A 320 -16.63 17.70 21.40
CA PRO A 320 -16.75 17.35 22.82
C PRO A 320 -16.96 18.56 23.73
N ALA A 321 -16.36 19.72 23.41
CA ALA A 321 -16.57 20.95 24.16
C ALA A 321 -18.00 21.49 24.00
N LEU A 322 -18.56 21.42 22.78
CA LEU A 322 -19.97 21.78 22.53
C LEU A 322 -20.91 20.82 23.27
N LEU A 323 -20.60 19.53 23.28
CA LEU A 323 -21.38 18.51 23.99
C LEU A 323 -21.37 18.74 25.50
N ALA A 324 -20.24 19.12 26.09
CA ALA A 324 -20.14 19.42 27.52
C ALA A 324 -21.09 20.57 27.93
N GLU A 325 -21.20 21.61 27.10
CA GLU A 325 -22.13 22.73 27.32
C GLU A 325 -23.60 22.28 27.31
N GLU A 326 -23.98 21.41 26.37
CA GLU A 326 -25.34 20.89 26.27
C GLU A 326 -25.68 19.90 27.41
N LEU A 327 -24.73 19.04 27.79
CA LEU A 327 -24.92 18.11 28.91
C LEU A 327 -25.01 18.80 30.27
N ALA A 328 -24.37 19.96 30.44
CA ALA A 328 -24.47 20.76 31.66
C ALA A 328 -25.94 21.20 31.92
N GLY A 329 -26.71 21.45 30.86
CA GLY A 329 -28.12 21.84 30.93
C GLY A 329 -29.10 20.71 31.29
N LEU A 330 -28.67 19.44 31.25
CA LEU A 330 -29.54 18.28 31.54
C LEU A 330 -29.53 17.92 33.05
N ALA A 331 -30.53 18.37 33.81
CA ALA A 331 -30.58 18.17 35.27
C ALA A 331 -30.80 16.70 35.70
N ASP A 332 -31.49 15.89 34.90
CA ASP A 332 -31.95 14.54 35.27
C ASP A 332 -30.90 13.42 35.05
N LEU A 333 -29.65 13.77 34.72
CA LEU A 333 -28.59 12.81 34.43
C LEU A 333 -27.51 12.79 35.52
N SER A 334 -27.08 11.60 35.93
CA SER A 334 -26.00 11.43 36.91
C SER A 334 -24.68 12.01 36.40
N ALA A 335 -23.88 12.58 37.31
CA ALA A 335 -22.56 13.12 36.97
C ALA A 335 -21.63 12.05 36.35
N ALA A 336 -21.74 10.80 36.80
CA ALA A 336 -20.99 9.67 36.27
C ALA A 336 -21.35 9.38 34.80
N ALA A 337 -22.63 9.38 34.44
CA ALA A 337 -23.06 9.12 33.06
C ALA A 337 -22.60 10.24 32.10
N LYS A 338 -22.66 11.50 32.54
CA LYS A 338 -22.13 12.64 31.77
C LYS A 338 -20.62 12.51 31.56
N ALA A 339 -19.88 12.17 32.62
CA ALA A 339 -18.44 11.99 32.55
C ALA A 339 -18.04 10.82 31.63
N GLN A 340 -18.76 9.69 31.69
CA GLN A 340 -18.52 8.53 30.80
C GLN A 340 -18.72 8.89 29.32
N LEU A 341 -19.80 9.61 29.00
CA LEU A 341 -20.08 10.05 27.63
C LEU A 341 -19.03 11.06 27.15
N LEU A 342 -18.65 12.04 27.97
CA LEU A 342 -17.63 13.02 27.60
C LEU A 342 -16.25 12.35 27.41
N ALA A 343 -15.87 11.45 28.32
CA ALA A 343 -14.59 10.75 28.26
C ALA A 343 -14.42 9.97 26.95
N VAL A 344 -15.44 9.25 26.48
CA VAL A 344 -15.33 8.58 25.16
C VAL A 344 -15.34 9.59 24.02
N MET A 345 -16.18 10.63 24.06
CA MET A 345 -16.28 11.61 22.97
C MET A 345 -15.00 12.42 22.79
N GLU A 346 -14.23 12.67 23.85
CA GLU A 346 -12.89 13.28 23.79
C GLU A 346 -11.86 12.40 23.05
N GLN A 347 -12.06 11.09 23.02
CA GLN A 347 -11.23 10.13 22.28
C GLN A 347 -11.74 9.87 20.86
N VAL A 348 -12.90 10.42 20.49
CA VAL A 348 -13.49 10.26 19.15
C VAL A 348 -13.12 11.50 18.31
N PRO A 349 -12.25 11.35 17.30
CA PRO A 349 -11.86 12.45 16.43
C PRO A 349 -13.03 12.91 15.55
N LEU A 350 -13.50 14.16 15.65
CA LEU A 350 -14.65 14.69 14.89
C LEU A 350 -14.38 16.06 14.24
N ALA A 351 -14.40 16.14 12.92
CA ALA A 351 -14.29 17.38 12.13
C ALA A 351 -15.64 17.79 11.53
N TYR A 352 -15.95 19.09 11.61
CA TYR A 352 -17.12 19.69 10.94
C TYR A 352 -16.81 21.06 10.28
N GLY A 353 -15.84 21.81 10.81
CA GLY A 353 -15.62 23.21 10.43
C GLY A 353 -15.10 23.44 9.00
N LYS A 354 -14.09 22.68 8.56
CA LYS A 354 -13.45 22.82 7.23
C LYS A 354 -13.86 21.72 6.24
N VAL A 355 -14.60 20.71 6.67
CA VAL A 355 -15.08 19.59 5.84
C VAL A 355 -16.39 19.95 5.13
N ASN A 356 -16.32 20.96 4.26
CA ASN A 356 -17.49 21.61 3.67
C ASN A 356 -18.45 20.65 2.95
N ALA A 357 -17.93 19.59 2.32
CA ALA A 357 -18.75 18.62 1.59
C ALA A 357 -19.61 17.74 2.52
N ILE A 358 -19.16 17.54 3.76
CA ILE A 358 -19.84 16.74 4.78
C ILE A 358 -20.81 17.61 5.59
N PHE A 359 -20.40 18.81 5.98
CA PHE A 359 -21.16 19.65 6.91
C PHE A 359 -21.83 20.86 6.22
N LEU A 360 -21.10 21.96 6.00
CA LEU A 360 -21.68 23.25 5.58
C LEU A 360 -22.49 23.19 4.28
N THR A 361 -22.07 22.41 3.28
CA THR A 361 -22.79 22.29 2.00
C THR A 361 -24.12 21.55 2.16
N LYS A 362 -24.19 20.62 3.12
CA LYS A 362 -25.39 19.86 3.43
C LYS A 362 -26.36 20.70 4.23
N GLU A 363 -25.88 21.35 5.31
CA GLU A 363 -26.67 22.30 6.11
C GLU A 363 -27.34 23.39 5.27
N LYS A 364 -26.63 23.91 4.25
CA LYS A 364 -27.21 24.90 3.31
C LYS A 364 -28.34 24.35 2.44
N LYS A 365 -28.35 23.05 2.16
CA LYS A 365 -29.38 22.38 1.35
C LYS A 365 -30.57 21.95 2.20
N GLU A 366 -30.30 21.39 3.36
CA GLU A 366 -31.29 20.89 4.31
C GLU A 366 -30.71 21.06 5.73
N ALA A 367 -31.39 21.85 6.57
CA ALA A 367 -30.94 22.11 7.93
C ALA A 367 -30.91 20.81 8.75
N GLY A 368 -29.82 20.59 9.50
CA GLY A 368 -29.60 19.35 10.26
C GLY A 368 -29.11 18.16 9.43
N SER A 369 -28.87 18.33 8.12
CA SER A 369 -28.38 17.23 7.27
C SER A 369 -26.84 17.09 7.24
N GLY A 370 -26.12 18.02 7.87
CA GLY A 370 -24.66 17.98 7.99
C GLY A 370 -24.16 16.75 8.74
N GLY A 371 -22.96 16.27 8.40
CA GLY A 371 -22.30 15.20 9.13
C GLY A 371 -21.03 15.66 9.84
N VAL A 372 -20.36 14.69 10.45
CA VAL A 372 -18.99 14.80 10.96
C VAL A 372 -18.07 13.86 10.18
N PHE A 373 -16.83 14.27 9.96
CA PHE A 373 -15.78 13.44 9.35
C PHE A 373 -14.74 13.07 10.41
N SER A 374 -14.17 11.87 10.31
CA SER A 374 -13.23 11.34 11.30
C SER A 374 -12.08 10.61 10.62
N ILE A 375 -10.86 10.83 11.11
CA ILE A 375 -9.68 10.00 10.82
C ILE A 375 -9.20 9.41 12.14
N PHE A 376 -9.09 8.08 12.20
CA PHE A 376 -8.59 7.35 13.35
C PHE A 376 -7.18 6.86 13.03
N VAL A 377 -6.19 7.32 13.79
CA VAL A 377 -4.82 6.79 13.67
C VAL A 377 -4.81 5.43 14.36
N SER A 378 -4.53 4.38 13.58
CA SER A 378 -4.54 3.01 14.09
C SER A 378 -3.15 2.56 14.51
N ASP A 379 -3.13 1.49 15.28
CA ASP A 379 -1.89 0.91 15.78
C ASP A 379 -1.06 0.18 14.70
N LEU A 380 -1.56 0.14 13.47
CA LEU A 380 -0.81 -0.33 12.30
C LEU A 380 0.21 0.70 11.82
N CYS A 381 0.15 1.95 12.30
CA CYS A 381 1.07 3.01 11.93
C CYS A 381 2.51 2.65 12.27
N LYS A 382 3.42 2.85 11.30
CA LYS A 382 4.88 2.70 11.48
C LYS A 382 5.61 4.04 11.71
N GLY A 383 4.88 5.16 11.72
CA GLY A 383 5.45 6.49 11.94
C GLY A 383 6.24 7.05 10.76
N CYS A 384 5.94 6.67 9.51
CA CYS A 384 6.68 7.11 8.33
C CYS A 384 6.49 8.58 7.93
N ALA A 385 5.56 9.30 8.56
CA ALA A 385 5.21 10.69 8.27
C ALA A 385 4.70 11.01 6.85
N GLU A 386 4.61 10.06 5.90
CA GLU A 386 4.04 10.29 4.56
C GLU A 386 2.68 11.00 4.60
N CYS A 387 1.81 10.60 5.53
CA CYS A 387 0.49 11.23 5.69
C CYS A 387 0.54 12.69 6.16
N VAL A 388 1.56 13.07 6.93
CA VAL A 388 1.82 14.45 7.38
C VAL A 388 2.35 15.27 6.21
N THR A 389 3.28 14.71 5.46
CA THR A 389 3.86 15.32 4.26
C THR A 389 2.80 15.59 3.20
N GLU A 390 1.89 14.65 2.94
CA GLU A 390 0.76 14.83 2.03
C GLU A 390 -0.34 15.75 2.59
N CYS A 391 -0.40 15.95 3.91
CA CYS A 391 -1.28 16.95 4.50
C CYS A 391 -0.82 18.37 4.17
N GLY A 392 0.49 18.58 4.03
CA GLY A 392 1.11 19.84 3.63
C GLY A 392 0.66 21.02 4.48
N ASP A 393 0.38 22.15 3.83
CA ASP A 393 0.00 23.42 4.46
C ASP A 393 -1.37 23.38 5.19
N HIS A 394 -2.08 22.24 5.17
CA HIS A 394 -3.29 22.10 5.97
C HIS A 394 -3.01 21.95 7.46
N GLU A 395 -1.85 21.38 7.83
CA GLU A 395 -1.46 21.10 9.23
C GLU A 395 -2.55 20.33 10.01
N ALA A 396 -3.29 19.44 9.33
CA ALA A 396 -4.31 18.61 9.96
C ALA A 396 -3.74 17.29 10.51
N LEU A 397 -2.49 16.95 10.17
CA LEU A 397 -1.72 15.86 10.75
C LEU A 397 -0.35 16.40 11.13
N VAL A 398 0.13 16.05 12.32
CA VAL A 398 1.47 16.41 12.81
C VAL A 398 2.09 15.20 13.49
N MET A 399 3.39 14.98 13.31
CA MET A 399 4.09 13.93 14.07
C MET A 399 4.25 14.37 15.53
N ALA A 400 4.04 13.45 16.46
CA ALA A 400 4.30 13.67 17.87
C ALA A 400 5.01 12.45 18.49
N PRO A 401 5.84 12.66 19.53
CA PRO A 401 6.40 11.57 20.32
C PRO A 401 5.31 10.66 20.86
N GLU A 402 5.54 9.36 20.83
CA GLU A 402 4.62 8.42 21.45
C GLU A 402 4.59 8.56 22.97
N THR A 403 3.38 8.58 23.52
CA THR A 403 3.13 8.55 24.97
C THR A 403 2.11 7.46 25.29
N GLU A 404 2.06 7.04 26.55
CA GLU A 404 1.03 6.10 27.03
C GLU A 404 -0.39 6.66 26.77
N GLU A 405 -0.58 7.95 26.99
CA GLU A 405 -1.85 8.64 26.78
C GLU A 405 -2.25 8.65 25.29
N LEU A 406 -1.33 9.02 24.40
CA LEU A 406 -1.58 9.05 22.96
C LEU A 406 -1.90 7.65 22.40
N ASN A 407 -1.20 6.62 22.87
CA ASN A 407 -1.49 5.24 22.51
C ASN A 407 -2.89 4.81 22.98
N SER A 408 -3.27 5.14 24.21
CA SER A 408 -4.60 4.84 24.74
C SER A 408 -5.71 5.55 23.95
N HIS A 409 -5.45 6.78 23.49
CA HIS A 409 -6.36 7.53 22.62
C HIS A 409 -6.57 6.82 21.29
N HIS A 410 -5.49 6.49 20.58
CA HIS A 410 -5.56 5.82 19.28
C HIS A 410 -6.29 4.46 19.35
N LEU A 411 -6.01 3.68 20.39
CA LEU A 411 -6.68 2.41 20.61
C LEU A 411 -8.17 2.57 20.93
N THR A 412 -8.52 3.51 21.81
CA THR A 412 -9.91 3.82 22.14
C THR A 412 -10.67 4.27 20.90
N GLY A 413 -10.11 5.21 20.13
CA GLY A 413 -10.71 5.72 18.91
C GLY A 413 -10.90 4.62 17.85
N THR A 414 -9.91 3.76 17.64
CA THR A 414 -10.02 2.63 16.70
C THR A 414 -11.07 1.61 17.15
N ALA A 415 -11.14 1.31 18.45
CA ALA A 415 -12.17 0.44 19.01
C ALA A 415 -13.57 1.05 18.82
N PHE A 416 -13.72 2.36 19.01
CA PHE A 416 -14.97 3.08 18.73
C PHE A 416 -15.35 3.03 17.25
N MET A 417 -14.40 3.24 16.34
CA MET A 417 -14.62 3.17 14.89
C MET A 417 -15.22 1.82 14.45
N ASN A 418 -14.78 0.72 15.07
CA ASN A 418 -15.32 -0.61 14.75
C ASN A 418 -16.82 -0.75 15.07
N LEU A 419 -17.35 0.06 15.99
CA LEU A 419 -18.76 0.10 16.38
C LEU A 419 -19.63 0.96 15.45
N LEU A 420 -19.02 1.76 14.57
CA LEU A 420 -19.74 2.59 13.60
C LEU A 420 -20.14 1.79 12.35
N PRO A 421 -21.25 2.15 11.69
CA PRO A 421 -21.61 1.61 10.39
C PRO A 421 -20.69 2.15 9.27
N ASP A 422 -20.86 1.65 8.05
CA ASP A 422 -20.23 2.21 6.85
C ASP A 422 -20.68 3.66 6.61
N THR A 423 -19.90 4.41 5.83
CA THR A 423 -20.19 5.81 5.53
C THR A 423 -21.48 5.93 4.69
N PRO A 424 -22.48 6.73 5.12
CA PRO A 424 -23.68 6.97 4.32
C PRO A 424 -23.38 7.57 2.94
N ARG A 425 -24.07 7.08 1.91
CA ARG A 425 -23.89 7.53 0.50
C ARG A 425 -23.95 9.05 0.33
N LYS A 426 -24.75 9.75 1.13
CA LYS A 426 -24.86 11.22 1.09
C LYS A 426 -23.52 11.94 1.34
N TYR A 427 -22.54 11.30 1.98
CA TYR A 427 -21.24 11.88 2.31
C TYR A 427 -20.11 11.54 1.32
N LEU A 428 -20.36 10.68 0.34
CA LEU A 428 -19.35 10.24 -0.63
C LEU A 428 -19.12 11.25 -1.78
N GLY A 429 -19.82 12.38 -1.78
CA GLY A 429 -19.66 13.42 -2.79
C GLY A 429 -20.13 12.96 -4.17
N LEU A 430 -19.23 13.00 -5.17
CA LEU A 430 -19.50 12.56 -6.54
C LEU A 430 -18.97 11.14 -6.83
N TYR A 431 -18.64 10.40 -5.77
CA TYR A 431 -18.34 8.98 -5.86
C TYR A 431 -19.64 8.19 -5.74
N ASP A 432 -19.89 7.31 -6.71
CA ASP A 432 -20.99 6.35 -6.70
C ASP A 432 -20.48 4.98 -6.31
N ASP A 433 -20.80 4.58 -5.08
CA ASP A 433 -20.37 3.31 -4.47
C ASP A 433 -21.01 2.08 -5.14
N GLU A 434 -22.14 2.26 -5.84
CA GLU A 434 -22.80 1.20 -6.61
C GLU A 434 -22.23 1.06 -8.03
N HIS A 435 -21.73 2.17 -8.59
CA HIS A 435 -21.16 2.22 -9.94
C HIS A 435 -19.85 3.03 -9.96
N PRO A 436 -18.75 2.52 -9.37
CA PRO A 436 -17.51 3.28 -9.22
C PRO A 436 -16.97 3.86 -10.54
N GLN A 437 -17.14 3.14 -11.66
CA GLN A 437 -16.74 3.58 -13.00
C GLN A 437 -17.48 4.82 -13.50
N GLY A 438 -18.71 5.06 -13.04
CA GLY A 438 -19.49 6.26 -13.37
C GLY A 438 -19.12 7.49 -12.53
N SER A 439 -18.23 7.33 -11.54
CA SER A 439 -17.81 8.40 -10.66
C SER A 439 -16.93 9.43 -11.38
N LYS A 440 -16.93 10.67 -10.89
CA LYS A 440 -15.93 11.64 -11.33
C LYS A 440 -14.55 11.20 -10.85
N THR A 441 -13.55 11.19 -11.74
CA THR A 441 -12.17 10.76 -11.43
C THR A 441 -11.61 11.42 -10.17
N ALA A 442 -11.79 12.73 -9.99
CA ALA A 442 -11.32 13.46 -8.81
C ALA A 442 -11.98 13.02 -7.49
N ALA A 443 -13.18 12.43 -7.53
CA ALA A 443 -13.90 11.94 -6.37
C ALA A 443 -13.59 10.48 -6.02
N LEU A 444 -12.84 9.76 -6.87
CA LEU A 444 -12.56 8.33 -6.66
C LEU A 444 -11.89 8.05 -5.32
N ARG A 445 -11.12 8.99 -4.74
CA ARG A 445 -10.52 8.82 -3.40
C ARG A 445 -11.54 8.57 -2.29
N ASN A 446 -12.78 9.04 -2.46
CA ASN A 446 -13.82 8.87 -1.46
C ASN A 446 -14.27 7.41 -1.28
N HIS A 447 -13.91 6.50 -2.20
CA HIS A 447 -14.17 5.07 -2.01
C HIS A 447 -13.50 4.51 -0.73
N LEU A 448 -12.39 5.13 -0.29
CA LEU A 448 -11.67 4.78 0.94
C LEU A 448 -12.40 5.19 2.22
N MET A 449 -13.52 5.91 2.12
CA MET A 449 -14.42 6.19 3.25
C MET A 449 -15.34 5.00 3.56
N GLN A 450 -15.43 4.02 2.66
CA GLN A 450 -16.15 2.76 2.93
C GLN A 450 -15.21 1.77 3.59
N ARG A 451 -15.60 1.24 4.76
CA ARG A 451 -14.73 0.37 5.57
C ARG A 451 -14.38 -0.90 4.81
N ARG A 452 -15.34 -1.48 4.09
CA ARG A 452 -15.11 -2.69 3.28
C ARG A 452 -14.01 -2.48 2.22
N ASN A 453 -14.00 -1.32 1.56
CA ASN A 453 -13.00 -0.98 0.56
C ASN A 453 -11.65 -0.68 1.22
N TYR A 454 -11.66 0.11 2.31
CA TYR A 454 -10.46 0.46 3.07
C TYR A 454 -9.75 -0.79 3.61
N GLN A 455 -10.50 -1.77 4.11
CA GLN A 455 -9.97 -3.01 4.70
C GLN A 455 -9.77 -4.15 3.67
N ALA A 456 -9.86 -3.85 2.37
CA ALA A 456 -9.52 -4.79 1.30
C ALA A 456 -8.04 -5.19 1.32
N LEU A 457 -7.20 -4.38 1.97
CA LEU A 457 -5.86 -4.75 2.45
C LEU A 457 -5.79 -4.36 3.93
N VAL A 458 -5.17 -5.17 4.79
CA VAL A 458 -4.99 -4.83 6.21
C VAL A 458 -3.54 -5.00 6.59
N SER A 459 -2.82 -3.90 6.56
CA SER A 459 -1.39 -3.92 6.87
C SER A 459 -1.14 -4.34 8.32
N GLY A 460 0.11 -4.63 8.62
CA GLY A 460 0.54 -5.29 9.85
C GLY A 460 1.74 -6.20 9.63
N ASP A 461 2.15 -6.32 8.38
CA ASP A 461 3.38 -6.91 7.86
C ASP A 461 4.66 -6.14 8.20
N GLY A 462 5.79 -6.71 7.77
CA GLY A 462 7.14 -6.21 7.98
C GLY A 462 7.71 -5.28 6.89
N ALA A 463 6.90 -4.71 5.99
CA ALA A 463 7.43 -3.75 5.02
C ALA A 463 8.06 -2.51 5.71
N CYS A 464 8.97 -1.84 5.00
CA CYS A 464 9.59 -0.60 5.49
C CYS A 464 8.53 0.48 5.79
N ALA A 465 8.83 1.36 6.74
CA ALA A 465 8.09 2.60 6.92
C ALA A 465 8.13 3.40 5.59
N GLY A 466 6.97 3.88 5.13
CA GLY A 466 6.90 4.65 3.87
C GLY A 466 6.86 3.84 2.59
N CYS A 467 6.84 2.51 2.65
CA CYS A 467 6.97 1.66 1.46
C CYS A 467 6.02 2.04 0.32
N GLY A 468 6.57 2.50 -0.81
CA GLY A 468 5.78 2.97 -1.95
C GLY A 468 4.96 1.87 -2.63
N GLU A 469 5.37 0.60 -2.51
CA GLU A 469 4.62 -0.54 -3.09
C GLU A 469 3.22 -0.67 -2.48
N LYS A 470 3.10 -0.44 -1.17
CA LYS A 470 1.90 -0.80 -0.43
C LYS A 470 0.72 0.12 -0.69
N SER A 471 0.95 1.42 -0.88
CA SER A 471 -0.12 2.37 -1.22
C SER A 471 -0.74 2.03 -2.58
N VAL A 472 0.09 1.57 -3.53
CA VAL A 472 -0.39 1.08 -4.85
C VAL A 472 -1.14 -0.24 -4.71
N LEU A 473 -0.62 -1.17 -3.90
CA LEU A 473 -1.29 -2.45 -3.65
C LEU A 473 -2.63 -2.28 -2.94
N HIS A 474 -2.72 -1.34 -2.00
CA HIS A 474 -3.96 -0.96 -1.33
C HIS A 474 -4.96 -0.38 -2.33
N ALA A 475 -4.52 0.49 -3.25
CA ALA A 475 -5.38 1.00 -4.33
C ALA A 475 -5.96 -0.11 -5.21
N VAL A 476 -5.14 -1.10 -5.59
CA VAL A 476 -5.61 -2.24 -6.39
C VAL A 476 -6.63 -3.08 -5.62
N ALA A 477 -6.34 -3.41 -4.36
CA ALA A 477 -7.25 -4.20 -3.54
C ALA A 477 -8.58 -3.49 -3.28
N SER A 478 -8.51 -2.21 -2.87
CA SER A 478 -9.69 -1.40 -2.51
C SER A 478 -10.59 -1.08 -3.70
N LEU A 479 -10.04 -0.81 -4.88
CA LEU A 479 -10.84 -0.58 -6.09
C LEU A 479 -11.41 -1.87 -6.68
N THR A 480 -10.71 -2.99 -6.54
CA THR A 480 -11.26 -4.30 -6.93
C THR A 480 -12.47 -4.64 -6.05
N GLU A 481 -12.37 -4.42 -4.73
CA GLU A 481 -13.49 -4.57 -3.79
C GLU A 481 -14.63 -3.59 -4.11
N ALA A 482 -14.31 -2.31 -4.33
CA ALA A 482 -15.30 -1.28 -4.64
C ALA A 482 -16.11 -1.59 -5.90
N LEU A 483 -15.47 -2.08 -6.96
CA LEU A 483 -16.13 -2.40 -8.22
C LEU A 483 -16.92 -3.70 -8.13
N MET A 484 -16.34 -4.75 -7.55
CA MET A 484 -16.91 -6.10 -7.63
C MET A 484 -17.96 -6.38 -6.56
N ARG A 485 -17.90 -5.74 -5.39
CA ARG A 485 -18.84 -6.01 -4.30
C ARG A 485 -20.30 -5.67 -4.68
N PRO A 486 -20.63 -4.51 -5.26
CA PRO A 486 -21.99 -4.22 -5.73
C PRO A 486 -22.46 -5.21 -6.80
N VAL A 487 -21.58 -5.59 -7.74
CA VAL A 487 -21.86 -6.60 -8.77
C VAL A 487 -22.25 -7.94 -8.14
N TYR A 488 -21.53 -8.36 -7.10
CA TYR A 488 -21.82 -9.61 -6.40
C TYR A 488 -23.13 -9.56 -5.61
N HIS A 489 -23.42 -8.45 -4.95
CA HIS A 489 -24.67 -8.28 -4.21
C HIS A 489 -25.88 -8.24 -5.14
N ALA A 490 -25.82 -7.51 -6.26
CA ALA A 490 -26.87 -7.48 -7.27
C ALA A 490 -27.07 -8.86 -7.92
N LYS A 491 -25.98 -9.58 -8.20
CA LYS A 491 -26.03 -10.97 -8.67
C LYS A 491 -26.71 -11.87 -7.64
N ALA A 492 -26.32 -11.79 -6.36
CA ALA A 492 -26.91 -12.61 -5.30
C ALA A 492 -28.43 -12.42 -5.18
N GLU A 493 -28.90 -11.18 -5.20
CA GLU A 493 -30.33 -10.87 -5.15
C GLU A 493 -31.08 -11.46 -6.35
N ARG A 494 -30.50 -11.35 -7.55
CA ARG A 494 -31.03 -11.94 -8.78
C ARG A 494 -31.12 -13.46 -8.70
N LEU A 495 -30.05 -14.12 -8.25
CA LEU A 495 -30.00 -15.59 -8.15
C LEU A 495 -30.98 -16.11 -7.09
N ALA A 496 -31.07 -15.46 -5.93
CA ALA A 496 -32.01 -15.82 -4.87
C ALA A 496 -33.47 -15.68 -5.33
N ALA A 497 -33.82 -14.57 -6.01
CA ALA A 497 -35.16 -14.37 -6.56
C ALA A 497 -35.51 -15.44 -7.61
N LYS A 498 -34.53 -15.84 -8.44
CA LYS A 498 -34.71 -16.88 -9.45
C LYS A 498 -34.89 -18.27 -8.84
N ALA A 499 -34.10 -18.61 -7.83
CA ALA A 499 -34.24 -19.86 -7.09
C ALA A 499 -35.62 -20.00 -6.44
N ALA A 500 -36.14 -18.92 -5.83
CA ALA A 500 -37.48 -18.91 -5.26
C ALA A 500 -38.57 -19.20 -6.32
N ARG A 501 -38.43 -18.63 -7.52
CA ARG A 501 -39.34 -18.89 -8.64
C ARG A 501 -39.22 -20.32 -9.19
N LEU A 502 -38.01 -20.87 -9.27
CA LEU A 502 -37.82 -22.27 -9.65
C LEU A 502 -38.49 -23.23 -8.67
N ARG A 503 -38.36 -23.01 -7.37
CA ARG A 503 -39.05 -23.83 -6.36
C ARG A 503 -40.56 -23.75 -6.48
N ALA A 504 -41.10 -22.57 -6.81
CA ALA A 504 -42.54 -22.35 -6.90
C ALA A 504 -43.17 -22.93 -8.18
N HIS A 505 -42.45 -22.90 -9.31
CA HIS A 505 -43.05 -23.16 -10.63
C HIS A 505 -42.22 -24.05 -11.56
N GLY A 506 -40.98 -24.39 -11.20
CA GLY A 506 -40.03 -25.03 -12.11
C GLY A 506 -40.45 -26.45 -12.52
N GLU A 507 -41.01 -27.24 -11.62
CA GLU A 507 -41.48 -28.60 -11.91
C GLU A 507 -42.64 -28.58 -12.92
N GLU A 508 -43.68 -27.78 -12.65
CA GLU A 508 -44.84 -27.64 -13.54
C GLU A 508 -44.42 -27.12 -14.93
N ARG A 509 -43.47 -26.18 -14.97
CA ARG A 509 -42.92 -25.63 -16.22
C ARG A 509 -42.13 -26.66 -17.01
N LEU A 510 -41.24 -27.41 -16.36
CA LEU A 510 -40.48 -28.47 -17.01
C LEU A 510 -41.42 -29.54 -17.59
N ALA A 511 -42.42 -29.98 -16.81
CA ALA A 511 -43.41 -30.95 -17.27
C ALA A 511 -44.20 -30.44 -18.49
N ALA A 512 -44.66 -29.18 -18.45
CA ALA A 512 -45.41 -28.57 -19.55
C ALA A 512 -44.57 -28.44 -20.84
N LEU A 513 -43.30 -28.04 -20.72
CA LEU A 513 -42.40 -27.90 -21.87
C LEU A 513 -41.99 -29.25 -22.43
N ALA A 514 -41.68 -30.23 -21.56
CA ALA A 514 -41.25 -31.56 -21.98
C ALA A 514 -42.38 -32.37 -22.64
N ALA A 515 -43.65 -32.06 -22.37
CA ALA A 515 -44.78 -32.63 -23.10
C ALA A 515 -44.79 -32.21 -24.58
N GLY A 516 -44.32 -31.00 -24.90
CA GLY A 516 -44.20 -30.49 -26.27
C GLY A 516 -42.86 -30.79 -26.94
N ASP A 517 -41.79 -30.95 -26.16
CA ASP A 517 -40.43 -31.32 -26.63
C ASP A 517 -39.78 -32.35 -25.70
N PRO A 518 -40.09 -33.65 -25.85
CA PRO A 518 -39.53 -34.70 -25.01
C PRO A 518 -38.00 -34.80 -25.08
N GLU A 519 -37.39 -34.53 -26.23
CA GLU A 519 -35.93 -34.53 -26.40
C GLU A 519 -35.27 -33.37 -25.67
N GLY A 520 -35.84 -32.17 -25.77
CA GLY A 520 -35.44 -31.02 -24.96
C GLY A 520 -35.52 -31.31 -23.47
N GLY A 521 -36.56 -32.02 -23.04
CA GLY A 521 -36.73 -32.44 -21.65
C GLY A 521 -35.62 -33.38 -21.21
N ARG A 522 -35.28 -34.39 -22.03
CA ARG A 522 -34.13 -35.27 -21.78
C ARG A 522 -32.81 -34.50 -21.69
N ARG A 523 -32.53 -33.62 -22.65
CA ARG A 523 -31.31 -32.80 -22.67
C ARG A 523 -31.19 -31.90 -21.44
N TRP A 524 -32.30 -31.31 -20.98
CA TRP A 524 -32.30 -30.48 -19.77
C TRP A 524 -31.98 -31.31 -18.52
N ARG A 525 -32.64 -32.47 -18.34
CA ARG A 525 -32.36 -33.37 -17.20
C ARG A 525 -30.91 -33.84 -17.19
N GLN A 526 -30.42 -34.25 -18.35
CA GLN A 526 -29.03 -34.66 -18.54
C GLN A 526 -28.07 -33.51 -18.20
N ALA A 527 -28.33 -32.29 -18.67
CA ALA A 527 -27.49 -31.13 -18.36
C ALA A 527 -27.42 -30.85 -16.86
N VAL A 528 -28.54 -30.94 -16.12
CA VAL A 528 -28.53 -30.76 -14.66
C VAL A 528 -27.73 -31.87 -13.96
N ALA A 529 -27.98 -33.12 -14.31
CA ALA A 529 -27.31 -34.26 -13.70
C ALA A 529 -25.78 -34.22 -13.95
N GLU A 530 -25.37 -33.97 -15.20
CA GLU A 530 -23.96 -33.95 -15.60
C GLU A 530 -23.22 -32.72 -15.05
N LEU A 531 -23.78 -31.53 -15.26
CA LEU A 531 -23.06 -30.27 -15.06
C LEU A 531 -23.19 -29.72 -13.64
N LEU A 532 -24.29 -30.01 -12.93
CA LEU A 532 -24.57 -29.46 -11.60
C LEU A 532 -24.49 -30.51 -10.48
N MET A 533 -24.95 -31.74 -10.72
CA MET A 533 -24.94 -32.81 -9.72
C MET A 533 -23.63 -33.63 -9.72
N GLY A 534 -22.69 -33.33 -10.62
CA GLY A 534 -21.39 -33.98 -10.69
C GLY A 534 -21.42 -35.41 -11.23
N LEU A 535 -22.45 -35.77 -12.00
CA LEU A 535 -22.63 -37.12 -12.55
C LEU A 535 -22.07 -37.26 -13.98
N GLY A 536 -21.40 -36.21 -14.50
CA GLY A 536 -20.77 -36.23 -15.81
C GLY A 536 -19.50 -37.08 -15.88
N GLY A 537 -19.16 -37.48 -17.11
CA GLY A 537 -17.95 -38.24 -17.47
C GLY A 537 -17.02 -37.46 -18.41
N GLU A 538 -15.93 -38.10 -18.84
CA GLU A 538 -14.96 -37.51 -19.78
C GLU A 538 -15.48 -37.44 -21.23
N SER A 539 -16.51 -38.24 -21.54
CA SER A 539 -17.20 -38.26 -22.83
C SER A 539 -18.72 -38.35 -22.63
N GLU A 540 -19.47 -38.16 -23.71
CA GLU A 540 -20.93 -38.38 -23.70
C GLU A 540 -21.29 -39.84 -23.41
N GLU A 541 -20.51 -40.79 -23.94
CA GLU A 541 -20.69 -42.21 -23.64
C GLU A 541 -20.44 -42.53 -22.17
N ASP A 542 -19.37 -41.99 -21.56
CA ASP A 542 -19.07 -42.15 -20.14
C ASP A 542 -20.18 -41.52 -19.27
N SER A 543 -20.64 -40.32 -19.63
CA SER A 543 -21.73 -39.65 -18.92
C SER A 543 -23.03 -40.46 -18.97
N LEU A 544 -23.41 -40.98 -20.14
CA LEU A 544 -24.59 -41.83 -20.30
C LEU A 544 -24.46 -43.15 -19.52
N ALA A 545 -23.26 -43.76 -19.51
CA ALA A 545 -23.00 -44.97 -18.74
C ALA A 545 -23.14 -44.74 -17.22
N ARG A 546 -22.64 -43.61 -16.71
CA ARG A 546 -22.80 -43.21 -15.30
C ARG A 546 -24.25 -42.99 -14.92
N LEU A 547 -25.01 -42.32 -15.78
CA LEU A 547 -26.44 -42.05 -15.56
C LEU A 547 -27.29 -43.33 -15.63
N ALA A 548 -26.95 -44.27 -16.51
CA ALA A 548 -27.67 -45.55 -16.64
C ALA A 548 -27.62 -46.41 -15.37
N GLY A 549 -26.62 -46.22 -14.50
CA GLY A 549 -26.48 -46.91 -13.21
C GLY A 549 -27.22 -46.26 -12.04
N LEU A 550 -27.89 -45.13 -12.27
CA LEU A 550 -28.55 -44.32 -11.22
C LEU A 550 -30.08 -44.38 -11.37
N PRO A 551 -30.85 -44.20 -10.28
CA PRO A 551 -32.30 -44.08 -10.39
C PRO A 551 -32.69 -42.82 -11.17
N ASP A 552 -33.78 -42.89 -11.94
CA ASP A 552 -34.35 -41.70 -12.58
C ASP A 552 -34.68 -40.65 -11.53
N PHE A 553 -34.10 -39.46 -11.67
CA PHE A 553 -34.36 -38.35 -10.76
C PHE A 553 -35.73 -37.73 -11.06
N PRO A 554 -36.62 -37.58 -10.06
CA PRO A 554 -37.84 -36.82 -10.23
C PRO A 554 -37.53 -35.38 -10.69
N ASP A 555 -38.39 -34.82 -11.55
CA ASP A 555 -38.24 -33.45 -12.04
C ASP A 555 -38.11 -32.44 -10.89
N ALA A 556 -38.86 -32.64 -9.79
CA ALA A 556 -38.74 -31.86 -8.56
C ALA A 556 -37.32 -31.84 -7.97
N VAL A 557 -36.60 -32.97 -8.00
CA VAL A 557 -35.23 -33.08 -7.47
C VAL A 557 -34.25 -32.32 -8.37
N LEU A 558 -34.41 -32.43 -9.69
CA LEU A 558 -33.54 -31.74 -10.65
C LEU A 558 -33.76 -30.23 -10.63
N VAL A 559 -35.01 -29.78 -10.51
CA VAL A 559 -35.34 -28.36 -10.32
C VAL A 559 -34.81 -27.85 -8.99
N ASP A 560 -34.94 -28.61 -7.89
CA ASP A 560 -34.36 -28.26 -6.60
C ASP A 560 -32.83 -28.18 -6.65
N ALA A 561 -32.17 -29.06 -7.40
CA ALA A 561 -30.72 -29.01 -7.58
C ALA A 561 -30.27 -27.68 -8.20
N VAL A 562 -30.95 -27.20 -9.25
CA VAL A 562 -30.66 -25.88 -9.85
C VAL A 562 -30.92 -24.76 -8.83
N ALA A 563 -32.07 -24.78 -8.15
CA ALA A 563 -32.41 -23.78 -7.15
C ALA A 563 -31.40 -23.73 -6.00
N ARG A 564 -30.93 -24.90 -5.53
CA ARG A 564 -29.96 -25.02 -4.45
C ARG A 564 -28.60 -24.43 -4.82
N VAL A 565 -28.13 -24.69 -6.04
CA VAL A 565 -26.88 -24.10 -6.54
C VAL A 565 -26.99 -22.58 -6.58
N LEU A 566 -28.11 -22.04 -7.09
CA LEU A 566 -28.37 -20.60 -7.13
C LEU A 566 -28.46 -19.96 -5.72
N GLU A 567 -29.12 -20.62 -4.77
CA GLU A 567 -29.21 -20.17 -3.37
C GLU A 567 -27.83 -20.15 -2.70
N GLN A 568 -27.03 -21.20 -2.89
CA GLN A 568 -25.69 -21.28 -2.33
C GLN A 568 -24.76 -20.21 -2.93
N ASP A 569 -24.83 -19.98 -4.25
CA ASP A 569 -24.05 -18.94 -4.91
C ASP A 569 -24.48 -17.54 -4.45
N ALA A 570 -25.78 -17.30 -4.28
CA ALA A 570 -26.31 -16.06 -3.71
C ALA A 570 -25.78 -15.82 -2.29
N PHE A 571 -25.87 -16.82 -1.42
CA PHE A 571 -25.34 -16.75 -0.06
C PHE A 571 -23.83 -16.46 -0.05
N ASN A 572 -23.07 -17.17 -0.90
CA ASN A 572 -21.63 -16.96 -1.02
C ASN A 572 -21.31 -15.53 -1.45
N HIS A 573 -22.06 -14.95 -2.38
CA HIS A 573 -21.78 -13.61 -2.89
C HIS A 573 -22.16 -12.47 -1.93
N LYS A 574 -23.11 -12.67 -1.00
CA LYS A 574 -23.66 -11.60 -0.15
C LYS A 574 -23.44 -11.80 1.35
N ASP A 575 -23.70 -13.00 1.86
CA ASP A 575 -23.90 -13.21 3.30
C ASP A 575 -22.74 -13.97 3.98
N LEU A 576 -21.83 -14.57 3.21
CA LEU A 576 -20.68 -15.28 3.77
C LEU A 576 -19.75 -14.34 4.56
N GLN A 577 -19.45 -14.70 5.82
CA GLN A 577 -18.41 -14.13 6.65
C GLN A 577 -17.22 -15.10 6.74
N ALA A 578 -16.23 -14.92 5.86
CA ALA A 578 -15.09 -15.84 5.78
C ALA A 578 -14.09 -15.72 6.94
N LEU A 579 -13.98 -14.54 7.56
CA LEU A 579 -12.94 -14.22 8.55
C LEU A 579 -13.54 -13.61 9.83
N ASP A 580 -12.95 -13.94 10.98
CA ASP A 580 -13.29 -13.31 12.26
C ASP A 580 -13.06 -11.80 12.24
N GLY A 581 -13.92 -11.06 12.96
CA GLY A 581 -13.77 -9.62 13.16
C GLY A 581 -14.07 -8.77 11.93
N ARG A 582 -14.59 -9.36 10.85
CA ARG A 582 -14.99 -8.65 9.62
C ARG A 582 -16.49 -8.69 9.41
N LEU A 583 -16.99 -7.73 8.61
CA LEU A 583 -18.38 -7.74 8.17
C LEU A 583 -18.66 -8.95 7.27
N ALA A 584 -19.88 -9.47 7.37
CA ALA A 584 -20.43 -10.39 6.38
C ALA A 584 -20.67 -9.60 5.08
N SER A 585 -19.75 -9.73 4.14
CA SER A 585 -19.83 -9.05 2.84
C SER A 585 -19.93 -10.02 1.67
N GLY A 586 -19.82 -11.33 1.92
CA GLY A 586 -19.70 -12.37 0.91
C GLY A 586 -18.25 -12.82 0.70
N MET A 587 -18.07 -13.72 -0.27
CA MET A 587 -16.80 -14.30 -0.67
C MET A 587 -15.82 -13.25 -1.21
N SER A 588 -14.55 -13.63 -1.30
CA SER A 588 -13.51 -12.81 -1.91
C SER A 588 -13.83 -12.49 -3.37
N VAL A 589 -13.62 -11.24 -3.78
CA VAL A 589 -13.84 -10.79 -5.17
C VAL A 589 -12.63 -10.98 -6.08
N MET A 590 -11.49 -11.38 -5.50
CA MET A 590 -10.21 -11.49 -6.18
C MET A 590 -9.31 -12.55 -5.57
N ALA A 591 -8.25 -12.91 -6.29
CA ALA A 591 -7.09 -13.62 -5.79
C ALA A 591 -5.80 -13.05 -6.38
N MET A 592 -4.66 -13.29 -5.74
CA MET A 592 -3.36 -12.79 -6.18
C MET A 592 -2.30 -13.90 -6.29
N GLY A 593 -1.68 -14.01 -7.46
CA GLY A 593 -0.43 -14.74 -7.66
C GLY A 593 0.75 -13.77 -7.63
N ALA A 594 1.77 -14.06 -6.84
CA ALA A 594 2.87 -13.12 -6.59
C ALA A 594 4.22 -13.65 -7.06
N HIS A 595 4.98 -12.82 -7.78
CA HIS A 595 6.40 -13.03 -8.04
C HIS A 595 7.20 -12.69 -6.78
N THR A 596 8.12 -13.59 -6.38
CA THR A 596 8.98 -13.38 -5.20
C THR A 596 9.70 -12.03 -5.24
N GLY A 597 9.69 -11.30 -4.13
CA GLY A 597 10.29 -9.96 -4.00
C GLY A 597 9.86 -9.30 -2.69
N CYS A 598 9.98 -7.97 -2.57
CA CYS A 598 9.50 -7.27 -1.37
C CYS A 598 8.03 -7.59 -1.08
N ASN A 599 7.18 -7.53 -2.11
CA ASN A 599 5.75 -7.89 -2.01
C ASN A 599 5.46 -9.25 -1.39
N THR A 600 6.30 -10.25 -1.60
CA THR A 600 6.12 -11.57 -0.97
C THR A 600 6.74 -11.62 0.40
N VAL A 601 7.84 -10.91 0.66
CA VAL A 601 8.44 -10.87 1.99
C VAL A 601 7.48 -10.23 2.98
N TYR A 602 6.92 -9.05 2.70
CA TYR A 602 5.90 -8.48 3.58
C TYR A 602 4.53 -9.15 3.41
N GLY A 603 4.21 -9.76 2.26
CA GLY A 603 2.93 -10.44 2.04
C GLY A 603 2.81 -11.81 2.71
N SER A 604 3.93 -12.52 2.92
CA SER A 604 3.90 -13.93 3.36
C SER A 604 4.99 -14.30 4.36
N THR A 605 5.45 -13.37 5.21
CA THR A 605 6.25 -13.71 6.40
C THR A 605 5.30 -13.90 7.60
N PRO A 606 5.11 -15.13 8.10
CA PRO A 606 4.30 -15.36 9.28
C PRO A 606 4.81 -14.58 10.49
N PRO A 607 3.92 -14.12 11.39
CA PRO A 607 2.48 -14.41 11.42
C PRO A 607 1.61 -13.38 10.68
N ASN A 608 2.17 -12.38 10.02
CA ASN A 608 1.40 -11.19 9.63
C ASN A 608 1.13 -11.13 8.12
N ASN A 609 -0.07 -11.55 7.72
CA ASN A 609 -0.58 -11.55 6.36
C ASN A 609 -1.48 -10.33 6.10
N PRO A 610 -1.13 -9.44 5.15
CA PRO A 610 -1.97 -8.28 4.85
C PRO A 610 -3.16 -8.57 3.93
N HIS A 611 -3.21 -9.76 3.32
CA HIS A 611 -4.19 -10.12 2.29
C HIS A 611 -5.42 -10.82 2.88
N PRO A 612 -6.63 -10.23 2.76
CA PRO A 612 -7.88 -10.87 3.19
C PRO A 612 -8.54 -11.74 2.11
N TYR A 613 -7.83 -12.02 1.04
CA TYR A 613 -8.26 -12.82 -0.11
C TYR A 613 -7.20 -13.89 -0.40
N PRO A 614 -7.53 -14.93 -1.20
CA PRO A 614 -6.54 -15.92 -1.61
C PRO A 614 -5.31 -15.27 -2.24
N TRP A 615 -4.15 -15.53 -1.66
CA TRP A 615 -2.87 -15.01 -2.10
C TRP A 615 -1.85 -16.15 -2.11
N MET A 616 -1.04 -16.23 -3.15
CA MET A 616 -0.05 -17.29 -3.30
C MET A 616 1.25 -16.74 -3.89
N ASN A 617 2.37 -17.07 -3.25
CA ASN A 617 3.69 -17.00 -3.87
C ASN A 617 4.13 -18.42 -4.24
N SER A 618 4.44 -18.63 -5.52
CA SER A 618 5.08 -19.86 -6.00
C SER A 618 6.60 -19.65 -6.01
N LEU A 619 7.13 -19.02 -7.06
CA LEU A 619 8.54 -18.71 -7.22
C LEU A 619 8.74 -17.29 -7.74
N PHE A 620 10.00 -16.92 -7.98
CA PHE A 620 10.37 -15.60 -8.46
C PHE A 620 9.86 -15.32 -9.88
N GLN A 621 9.87 -16.34 -10.74
CA GLN A 621 9.62 -16.22 -12.18
C GLN A 621 8.16 -16.42 -12.62
N ASP A 622 7.29 -17.02 -11.80
CA ASP A 622 6.03 -17.63 -12.27
C ASP A 622 4.74 -17.06 -11.64
N GLY A 623 4.80 -15.94 -10.92
CA GLY A 623 3.61 -15.31 -10.32
C GLY A 623 2.48 -15.04 -11.34
N ALA A 624 2.82 -14.61 -12.55
CA ALA A 624 1.88 -14.44 -13.66
C ALA A 624 1.20 -15.77 -14.08
N THR A 625 1.96 -16.87 -14.10
CA THR A 625 1.42 -18.20 -14.42
C THR A 625 0.43 -18.65 -13.35
N VAL A 626 0.75 -18.44 -12.07
CA VAL A 626 -0.17 -18.75 -10.95
C VAL A 626 -1.47 -17.94 -11.08
N ALA A 627 -1.38 -16.63 -11.35
CA ALA A 627 -2.56 -15.80 -11.54
C ALA A 627 -3.40 -16.24 -12.76
N TRP A 628 -2.76 -16.71 -13.83
CA TRP A 628 -3.47 -17.30 -14.96
C TRP A 628 -4.22 -18.57 -14.57
N LEU A 629 -3.62 -19.46 -13.76
CA LEU A 629 -4.30 -20.66 -13.25
C LEU A 629 -5.51 -20.32 -12.37
N PHE A 630 -5.40 -19.29 -11.52
CA PHE A 630 -6.58 -18.76 -10.81
C PHE A 630 -7.65 -18.27 -11.78
N GLY A 631 -7.25 -17.54 -12.81
CA GLY A 631 -8.15 -17.04 -13.86
C GLY A 631 -8.94 -18.16 -14.54
N GLU A 632 -8.27 -19.21 -14.99
CA GLU A 632 -8.88 -20.41 -15.60
C GLU A 632 -9.81 -21.13 -14.62
N SER A 633 -9.37 -21.32 -13.37
CA SER A 633 -10.19 -21.94 -12.32
C SER A 633 -11.47 -21.15 -12.06
N PHE A 634 -11.39 -19.82 -12.02
CA PHE A 634 -12.56 -18.96 -11.82
C PHE A 634 -13.52 -18.99 -12.99
N ILE A 635 -13.03 -19.08 -14.24
CA ILE A 635 -13.89 -19.25 -15.42
C ILE A 635 -14.70 -20.55 -15.30
N MET A 636 -14.04 -21.65 -14.92
CA MET A 636 -14.68 -22.96 -14.72
C MET A 636 -15.68 -22.97 -13.56
N ASP A 637 -15.31 -22.42 -12.40
CA ASP A 637 -16.21 -22.35 -11.25
C ASP A 637 -17.41 -21.43 -11.52
N HIS A 638 -17.18 -20.26 -12.12
CA HIS A 638 -18.25 -19.32 -12.46
C HIS A 638 -19.21 -19.91 -13.50
N ALA A 639 -18.68 -20.63 -14.49
CA ALA A 639 -19.49 -21.38 -15.45
C ALA A 639 -20.44 -22.35 -14.73
N ARG A 640 -19.91 -23.19 -13.84
CA ARG A 640 -20.67 -24.26 -13.17
C ARG A 640 -21.62 -23.76 -12.08
N ARG A 641 -21.23 -22.73 -11.32
CA ARG A 641 -21.97 -22.26 -10.14
C ARG A 641 -22.93 -21.12 -10.41
N SER A 642 -22.67 -20.35 -11.47
CA SER A 642 -23.44 -19.14 -11.75
C SER A 642 -24.07 -19.18 -13.14
N VAL A 643 -23.26 -19.35 -14.19
CA VAL A 643 -23.73 -19.16 -15.58
C VAL A 643 -24.67 -20.29 -16.03
N ILE A 644 -24.22 -21.54 -15.92
CA ILE A 644 -24.99 -22.71 -16.37
C ILE A 644 -26.31 -22.86 -15.57
N PRO A 645 -26.32 -22.82 -14.23
CA PRO A 645 -27.56 -22.86 -13.46
C PRO A 645 -28.51 -21.72 -13.82
N GLU A 646 -27.98 -20.49 -13.97
CA GLU A 646 -28.80 -19.33 -14.30
C GLU A 646 -29.42 -19.45 -15.71
N ARG A 647 -28.65 -19.91 -16.71
CA ARG A 647 -29.14 -20.15 -18.07
C ARG A 647 -30.17 -21.27 -18.13
N LEU A 648 -29.99 -22.36 -17.38
CA LEU A 648 -30.96 -23.45 -17.29
C LEU A 648 -32.26 -23.00 -16.62
N ALA A 649 -32.15 -22.13 -15.61
CA ALA A 649 -33.29 -21.50 -14.96
C ALA A 649 -34.03 -20.54 -15.89
N ASP A 650 -33.29 -19.70 -16.62
CA ASP A 650 -33.80 -18.77 -17.63
C ASP A 650 -34.62 -19.50 -18.71
N MET A 651 -34.08 -20.61 -19.23
CA MET A 651 -34.77 -21.47 -20.18
C MET A 651 -36.13 -21.94 -19.64
N LEU A 652 -36.20 -22.46 -18.41
CA LEU A 652 -37.47 -22.94 -17.83
C LEU A 652 -38.46 -21.81 -17.53
N LEU A 653 -37.97 -20.70 -16.97
CA LEU A 653 -38.80 -19.60 -16.48
C LEU A 653 -39.24 -18.63 -17.58
N GLY A 654 -38.60 -18.66 -18.75
CA GLY A 654 -38.83 -17.70 -19.83
C GLY A 654 -38.17 -16.35 -19.59
N ASP A 655 -37.17 -16.30 -18.70
CA ASP A 655 -36.38 -15.12 -18.43
C ASP A 655 -35.20 -15.10 -19.42
N GLY A 656 -34.95 -13.99 -20.11
CA GLY A 656 -33.74 -13.85 -20.94
C GLY A 656 -33.96 -14.05 -22.45
N ARG A 657 -33.79 -12.93 -23.17
CA ARG A 657 -33.92 -12.69 -24.62
C ARG A 657 -35.34 -12.29 -25.04
N GLY A 658 -35.41 -11.13 -25.69
CA GLY A 658 -36.62 -10.33 -25.98
C GLY A 658 -37.69 -10.93 -26.88
N GLU A 659 -37.94 -12.23 -26.85
CA GLU A 659 -39.04 -12.86 -27.59
C GLU A 659 -39.93 -13.72 -26.67
N SER A 660 -41.16 -13.26 -26.51
CA SER A 660 -42.36 -13.93 -25.95
C SER A 660 -42.48 -14.24 -24.46
N GLY A 661 -41.40 -14.29 -23.65
CA GLY A 661 -41.52 -14.64 -22.22
C GLY A 661 -42.08 -16.05 -21.95
N ALA A 662 -42.16 -16.88 -22.99
CA ALA A 662 -42.50 -18.29 -22.88
C ALA A 662 -41.21 -19.09 -22.64
N GLY A 663 -41.18 -19.90 -21.58
CA GLY A 663 -40.09 -20.83 -21.32
C GLY A 663 -39.85 -21.80 -22.49
N ARG A 664 -38.65 -22.39 -22.54
CA ARG A 664 -38.22 -23.35 -23.56
C ARG A 664 -37.22 -24.35 -23.00
N LEU A 665 -36.90 -25.37 -23.79
CA LEU A 665 -35.90 -26.38 -23.47
C LEU A 665 -34.65 -26.22 -24.35
N PRO A 666 -33.48 -26.71 -23.91
CA PRO A 666 -32.24 -26.56 -24.66
C PRO A 666 -32.24 -27.40 -25.93
N SER A 667 -31.76 -26.82 -27.02
CA SER A 667 -31.40 -27.55 -28.25
C SER A 667 -30.12 -28.39 -28.07
N ALA A 668 -29.81 -29.27 -29.02
CA ALA A 668 -28.58 -30.06 -29.00
C ALA A 668 -27.31 -29.17 -29.00
N ALA A 669 -27.31 -28.11 -29.81
CA ALA A 669 -26.20 -27.17 -29.87
C ALA A 669 -26.03 -26.39 -28.54
N GLU A 670 -27.14 -26.00 -27.91
CA GLU A 670 -27.07 -25.30 -26.61
C GLU A 670 -26.62 -26.23 -25.48
N ARG A 671 -27.08 -27.48 -25.44
CA ARG A 671 -26.55 -28.47 -24.48
C ARG A 671 -25.05 -28.67 -24.68
N PHE A 672 -24.60 -28.80 -25.94
CA PHE A 672 -23.18 -28.92 -26.24
C PHE A 672 -22.38 -27.70 -25.77
N ALA A 673 -22.89 -26.49 -26.01
CA ALA A 673 -22.27 -25.25 -25.57
C ALA A 673 -22.22 -25.13 -24.03
N LEU A 674 -23.25 -25.58 -23.30
CA LEU A 674 -23.23 -25.60 -21.83
C LEU A 674 -22.15 -26.54 -21.28
N ALA A 675 -21.91 -27.68 -21.93
CA ALA A 675 -20.89 -28.65 -21.51
C ALA A 675 -19.44 -28.22 -21.85
N HIS A 676 -19.27 -27.32 -22.82
CA HIS A 676 -17.96 -26.83 -23.29
C HIS A 676 -17.80 -25.32 -23.09
N LEU A 677 -18.53 -24.75 -22.13
CA LEU A 677 -18.60 -23.31 -21.94
C LEU A 677 -17.23 -22.71 -21.64
N THR A 678 -16.81 -21.74 -22.45
CA THR A 678 -15.62 -20.92 -22.21
C THR A 678 -15.99 -19.46 -21.97
N ASP A 679 -15.01 -18.64 -21.59
CA ASP A 679 -15.19 -17.20 -21.47
C ASP A 679 -15.57 -16.52 -22.79
N ALA A 680 -15.27 -17.15 -23.94
CA ALA A 680 -15.69 -16.66 -25.26
C ALA A 680 -17.21 -16.73 -25.45
N ASP A 681 -17.88 -17.70 -24.82
CA ASP A 681 -19.33 -17.94 -24.90
C ASP A 681 -20.13 -17.17 -23.84
N MET A 682 -19.42 -16.50 -22.92
CA MET A 682 -20.01 -15.67 -21.87
C MET A 682 -20.35 -14.28 -22.43
N SER A 683 -21.54 -13.81 -22.08
CA SER A 683 -22.00 -12.43 -22.29
C SER A 683 -21.15 -11.44 -21.51
N GLU A 684 -21.23 -10.15 -21.85
CA GLU A 684 -20.51 -9.09 -21.14
C GLU A 684 -20.82 -9.07 -19.63
N ARG A 685 -22.08 -9.34 -19.25
CA ARG A 685 -22.49 -9.44 -17.85
C ARG A 685 -21.84 -10.62 -17.13
N GLU A 686 -21.86 -11.80 -17.75
CA GLU A 686 -21.27 -13.00 -17.16
C GLU A 686 -19.74 -12.82 -17.02
N VAL A 687 -19.08 -12.17 -17.98
CA VAL A 687 -17.65 -11.86 -17.87
C VAL A 687 -17.36 -10.81 -16.79
N SER A 688 -18.19 -9.77 -16.65
CA SER A 688 -17.99 -8.75 -15.63
C SER A 688 -18.14 -9.30 -14.21
N GLU A 689 -19.03 -10.29 -14.02
CA GLU A 689 -19.28 -11.01 -12.77
C GLU A 689 -18.17 -12.00 -12.35
N LEU A 690 -17.17 -12.27 -13.21
CA LEU A 690 -16.03 -13.14 -12.85
C LEU A 690 -15.17 -12.53 -11.72
N PRO A 691 -14.73 -13.34 -10.72
CA PRO A 691 -13.69 -12.93 -9.79
C PRO A 691 -12.40 -12.54 -10.53
N LYS A 692 -11.66 -11.56 -10.00
CA LYS A 692 -10.48 -11.00 -10.66
C LYS A 692 -9.19 -11.65 -10.14
N ALA A 693 -8.37 -12.20 -11.03
CA ALA A 693 -7.08 -12.76 -10.70
C ALA A 693 -5.97 -11.74 -11.00
N TRP A 694 -5.19 -11.38 -10.00
CA TRP A 694 -4.08 -10.43 -10.14
C TRP A 694 -2.73 -11.16 -10.11
N ALA A 695 -1.82 -10.81 -11.03
CA ALA A 695 -0.41 -11.11 -10.89
C ALA A 695 0.31 -9.87 -10.33
N ILE A 696 1.01 -10.01 -9.21
CA ILE A 696 1.75 -8.92 -8.57
C ILE A 696 3.25 -9.24 -8.57
N GLY A 697 4.11 -8.25 -8.80
CA GLY A 697 5.54 -8.46 -8.70
C GLY A 697 6.35 -7.18 -8.82
N GLY A 698 7.59 -7.25 -8.34
CA GLY A 698 8.57 -6.18 -8.55
C GLY A 698 9.15 -6.19 -9.97
N ASP A 699 9.92 -5.15 -10.31
CA ASP A 699 10.54 -5.01 -11.61
C ASP A 699 11.48 -6.17 -12.00
N GLY A 700 12.17 -6.80 -11.03
CA GLY A 700 12.97 -8.00 -11.31
C GLY A 700 12.17 -9.26 -11.60
N GLY A 701 11.07 -9.46 -10.87
CA GLY A 701 10.22 -10.64 -11.02
C GLY A 701 9.47 -10.62 -12.34
N MET A 702 8.92 -9.45 -12.71
CA MET A 702 8.07 -9.32 -13.90
C MET A 702 8.81 -8.78 -15.13
N GLY A 703 9.85 -7.98 -14.93
CA GLY A 703 10.60 -7.34 -16.01
C GLY A 703 11.79 -8.15 -16.50
N ASP A 704 12.37 -9.00 -15.65
CA ASP A 704 13.59 -9.75 -15.96
C ASP A 704 13.30 -11.25 -16.02
N ILE A 705 13.43 -11.96 -14.89
CA ILE A 705 13.39 -13.44 -14.86
C ILE A 705 12.02 -14.01 -15.25
N GLY A 706 10.92 -13.35 -14.89
CA GLY A 706 9.55 -13.78 -15.20
C GLY A 706 8.95 -13.12 -16.44
N PHE A 707 9.72 -12.29 -17.17
CA PHE A 707 9.21 -11.56 -18.33
C PHE A 707 8.57 -12.47 -19.38
N GLN A 708 9.15 -13.64 -19.64
CA GLN A 708 8.59 -14.61 -20.58
C GLN A 708 7.18 -15.07 -20.17
N ASN A 709 6.97 -15.29 -18.86
CA ASN A 709 5.67 -15.72 -18.33
C ASN A 709 4.65 -14.57 -18.39
N VAL A 710 5.06 -13.36 -18.01
CA VAL A 710 4.22 -12.15 -18.14
C VAL A 710 3.81 -11.93 -19.60
N SER A 711 4.75 -11.99 -20.53
CA SER A 711 4.52 -11.88 -21.97
C SER A 711 3.52 -12.93 -22.46
N LYS A 712 3.70 -14.20 -22.06
CA LYS A 712 2.80 -15.29 -22.45
C LYS A 712 1.39 -15.10 -21.91
N VAL A 713 1.24 -14.73 -20.64
CA VAL A 713 -0.06 -14.54 -19.99
C VAL A 713 -0.82 -13.37 -20.61
N LEU A 714 -0.14 -12.25 -20.91
CA LEU A 714 -0.74 -11.13 -21.62
C LEU A 714 -1.30 -11.57 -22.98
N LEU A 715 -0.56 -12.40 -23.72
CA LEU A 715 -1.01 -12.89 -25.03
C LEU A 715 -2.22 -13.85 -24.94
N GLN A 716 -2.41 -14.55 -23.80
CA GLN A 716 -3.62 -15.37 -23.59
C GLN A 716 -4.89 -14.52 -23.43
N ASN A 717 -4.72 -13.24 -23.07
CA ASN A 717 -5.77 -12.22 -23.04
C ASN A 717 -7.04 -12.63 -22.26
N ARG A 718 -6.89 -13.35 -21.14
CA ARG A 718 -8.02 -13.75 -20.30
C ARG A 718 -8.70 -12.53 -19.66
N PRO A 719 -10.05 -12.47 -19.66
CA PRO A 719 -10.80 -11.26 -19.29
C PRO A 719 -10.78 -10.98 -17.79
N ASN A 720 -10.48 -11.96 -16.95
CA ASN A 720 -10.42 -11.82 -15.50
C ASN A 720 -8.99 -11.77 -14.94
N VAL A 721 -7.96 -11.86 -15.78
CA VAL A 721 -6.55 -11.77 -15.35
C VAL A 721 -6.04 -10.33 -15.52
N LYS A 722 -5.37 -9.81 -14.50
CA LYS A 722 -4.81 -8.45 -14.43
C LYS A 722 -3.39 -8.54 -13.85
N LEU A 723 -2.48 -7.68 -14.28
CA LEU A 723 -1.09 -7.71 -13.87
C LEU A 723 -0.67 -6.34 -13.35
N LEU A 724 0.03 -6.30 -12.21
CA LEU A 724 0.59 -5.09 -11.63
C LEU A 724 2.08 -5.30 -11.34
N MET A 725 2.91 -4.51 -12.00
CA MET A 725 4.33 -4.37 -11.70
C MET A 725 4.57 -3.18 -10.78
N LEU A 726 5.13 -3.46 -9.61
CA LEU A 726 5.62 -2.50 -8.63
C LEU A 726 7.07 -2.15 -8.99
N ASP A 727 7.27 -1.11 -9.80
CA ASP A 727 8.57 -0.76 -10.37
C ASP A 727 9.40 0.09 -9.38
N THR A 728 10.27 -0.59 -8.63
CA THR A 728 11.28 0.07 -7.78
C THR A 728 12.58 0.39 -8.53
N GLN A 729 12.69 -0.05 -9.79
CA GLN A 729 13.87 0.09 -10.64
C GLN A 729 15.15 -0.56 -10.08
N VAL A 730 15.03 -1.44 -9.10
CA VAL A 730 16.12 -2.23 -8.48
C VAL A 730 15.52 -3.50 -7.88
N TYR A 731 16.33 -4.51 -7.62
CA TYR A 731 15.89 -5.66 -6.81
C TYR A 731 15.95 -5.27 -5.34
N SER A 732 14.87 -4.64 -4.86
CA SER A 732 14.82 -4.07 -3.52
C SER A 732 15.09 -5.11 -2.42
N ASN A 733 14.50 -6.30 -2.53
CA ASN A 733 14.62 -7.34 -1.50
C ASN A 733 16.04 -7.89 -1.33
N THR A 734 16.84 -7.92 -2.39
CA THR A 734 18.19 -8.52 -2.38
C THR A 734 19.29 -7.48 -2.21
N GLY A 735 18.96 -6.28 -1.70
CA GLY A 735 19.92 -5.22 -1.39
C GLY A 735 20.21 -4.27 -2.56
N GLY A 736 19.21 -4.00 -3.41
CA GLY A 736 19.30 -2.93 -4.42
C GLY A 736 20.13 -3.28 -5.66
N GLN A 737 20.14 -4.56 -6.06
CA GLN A 737 20.81 -5.01 -7.29
C GLN A 737 20.14 -4.41 -8.54
N ASN A 738 20.90 -4.27 -9.63
CA ASN A 738 20.34 -3.76 -10.88
C ASN A 738 19.35 -4.73 -11.52
N SER A 739 18.23 -4.20 -11.99
CA SER A 739 17.27 -4.84 -12.89
C SER A 739 17.38 -4.28 -14.31
N ASP A 740 16.66 -4.84 -15.28
CA ASP A 740 16.53 -4.18 -16.59
C ASP A 740 15.73 -2.88 -16.49
N SER A 741 14.93 -2.70 -15.44
CA SER A 741 14.22 -1.45 -15.12
C SER A 741 15.12 -0.39 -14.47
N SER A 742 16.31 -0.74 -13.99
CA SER A 742 17.26 0.26 -13.47
C SER A 742 17.68 1.26 -14.54
N PRO A 743 17.75 2.57 -14.23
CA PRO A 743 18.22 3.57 -15.17
C PRO A 743 19.73 3.44 -15.43
N SER A 744 20.22 4.04 -16.52
CA SER A 744 21.62 3.90 -16.97
C SER A 744 22.70 4.48 -16.01
N PRO A 745 22.42 5.41 -15.09
CA PRO A 745 23.36 5.70 -13.99
C PRO A 745 23.59 4.50 -13.06
N GLY A 746 22.66 3.53 -13.02
CA GLY A 746 22.73 2.33 -12.19
C GLY A 746 21.96 2.46 -10.87
N GLY A 747 21.80 1.33 -10.19
CA GLY A 747 21.25 1.19 -8.84
C GLY A 747 22.34 1.25 -7.75
N PHE A 748 22.02 0.72 -6.57
CA PHE A 748 22.93 0.76 -5.43
C PHE A 748 24.07 -0.25 -5.55
N ASP A 749 23.76 -1.49 -5.96
CA ASP A 749 24.71 -2.61 -6.05
C ASP A 749 25.02 -3.03 -7.51
N MET A 750 26.10 -3.81 -7.71
CA MET A 750 26.66 -4.33 -8.97
C MET A 750 27.33 -3.32 -9.92
N ASN A 751 26.75 -2.14 -10.17
CA ASN A 751 27.29 -1.17 -11.14
C ASN A 751 27.31 0.27 -10.61
N GLN A 752 27.65 0.48 -9.35
CA GLN A 752 27.75 1.83 -8.80
C GLN A 752 28.91 2.62 -9.41
N PHE A 753 28.67 3.87 -9.84
CA PHE A 753 29.72 4.74 -10.42
C PHE A 753 30.98 4.80 -9.54
N GLY A 754 32.14 4.72 -10.17
CA GLY A 754 33.45 4.78 -9.52
C GLY A 754 34.59 4.72 -10.53
N GLU A 755 35.81 4.50 -10.05
CA GLU A 755 37.00 4.47 -10.92
C GLU A 755 36.92 3.37 -12.00
N ALA A 756 36.32 2.22 -11.66
CA ALA A 756 36.23 1.06 -12.54
C ALA A 756 34.98 1.01 -13.43
N THR A 757 33.92 1.76 -13.12
CA THR A 757 32.63 1.67 -13.83
C THR A 757 31.91 3.02 -13.86
N GLN A 758 31.21 3.29 -14.97
CA GLN A 758 30.44 4.53 -15.17
C GLN A 758 28.95 4.40 -14.82
N GLY A 759 28.52 3.29 -14.22
CA GLY A 759 27.10 2.99 -14.05
C GLY A 759 26.66 1.78 -14.87
N LYS A 760 25.35 1.63 -15.07
CA LYS A 760 24.75 0.64 -15.98
C LYS A 760 24.92 1.09 -17.44
N ALA A 761 25.69 0.34 -18.23
CA ALA A 761 26.05 0.72 -19.60
C ALA A 761 24.94 0.49 -20.67
N VAL A 762 23.72 0.15 -20.25
CA VAL A 762 22.57 -0.11 -21.14
C VAL A 762 21.37 0.73 -20.72
N GLU A 763 20.50 1.05 -21.68
CA GLU A 763 19.27 1.82 -21.44
C GLU A 763 18.29 1.05 -20.54
N LYS A 764 17.38 1.78 -19.86
CA LYS A 764 16.26 1.17 -19.12
C LYS A 764 15.33 0.45 -20.10
N LYS A 765 14.93 -0.77 -19.76
CA LYS A 765 13.89 -1.51 -20.50
C LYS A 765 12.53 -0.86 -20.27
N SER A 766 11.94 -0.30 -21.32
CA SER A 766 10.57 0.27 -21.29
C SER A 766 9.51 -0.85 -21.32
N LEU A 767 9.27 -1.50 -20.18
CA LEU A 767 8.45 -2.72 -20.12
C LEU A 767 7.00 -2.52 -20.60
N ALA A 768 6.26 -1.56 -20.04
CA ALA A 768 4.88 -1.27 -20.46
C ALA A 768 4.79 -0.92 -21.96
N GLU A 769 5.76 -0.17 -22.51
CA GLU A 769 5.78 0.18 -23.93
C GLU A 769 5.98 -1.04 -24.85
N ILE A 770 6.64 -2.10 -24.39
CA ILE A 770 6.77 -3.35 -25.14
C ILE A 770 5.39 -4.00 -25.31
N PHE A 771 4.53 -3.95 -24.29
CA PHE A 771 3.22 -4.58 -24.34
C PHE A 771 2.19 -3.80 -25.19
N THR A 772 2.49 -2.57 -25.61
CA THR A 772 1.67 -1.86 -26.60
C THR A 772 1.88 -2.39 -28.02
N ALA A 773 2.85 -3.29 -28.25
CA ALA A 773 3.17 -3.83 -29.56
C ALA A 773 3.45 -5.34 -29.50
N GLY A 774 2.87 -6.12 -30.42
CA GLY A 774 3.18 -7.55 -30.57
C GLY A 774 2.65 -8.48 -29.47
N HIS A 775 1.77 -8.00 -28.58
CA HIS A 775 1.16 -8.78 -27.48
C HIS A 775 -0.37 -8.85 -27.57
N GLY A 776 -0.93 -8.75 -28.78
CA GLY A 776 -2.38 -8.66 -29.00
C GLY A 776 -2.91 -7.28 -28.64
N SER A 777 -4.08 -7.24 -27.97
CA SER A 777 -4.74 -6.01 -27.56
C SER A 777 -4.92 -5.98 -26.03
N PRO A 778 -3.86 -5.92 -25.21
CA PRO A 778 -4.02 -5.74 -23.77
C PRO A 778 -4.33 -4.27 -23.45
N TYR A 779 -5.02 -4.03 -22.32
CA TYR A 779 -5.03 -2.71 -21.70
C TYR A 779 -3.69 -2.50 -21.00
N VAL A 780 -2.98 -1.40 -21.26
CA VAL A 780 -1.66 -1.14 -20.67
C VAL A 780 -1.62 0.24 -20.05
N ALA A 781 -1.23 0.35 -18.79
CA ALA A 781 -1.06 1.63 -18.13
C ALA A 781 0.29 1.74 -17.43
N GLN A 782 1.01 2.83 -17.67
CA GLN A 782 2.14 3.27 -16.85
C GLN A 782 1.67 4.47 -16.04
N VAL A 783 1.51 4.30 -14.73
CA VAL A 783 0.84 5.26 -13.84
C VAL A 783 1.61 5.43 -12.53
N SER A 784 1.24 6.43 -11.73
CA SER A 784 1.92 6.74 -10.48
C SER A 784 0.94 7.20 -9.41
N LEU A 785 1.28 6.98 -8.13
CA LEU A 785 0.54 7.53 -7.00
C LEU A 785 0.61 9.07 -6.94
N ALA A 786 1.56 9.68 -7.65
CA ALA A 786 1.65 11.13 -7.87
C ALA A 786 0.36 11.77 -8.40
N ASN A 787 -0.52 10.96 -9.01
CA ASN A 787 -1.87 11.34 -9.37
C ASN A 787 -2.82 10.19 -9.03
N ALA A 788 -3.12 10.02 -7.74
CA ALA A 788 -4.01 8.96 -7.26
C ALA A 788 -5.34 8.86 -8.04
N PRO A 789 -6.06 9.96 -8.40
CA PRO A 789 -7.26 9.89 -9.22
C PRO A 789 -7.04 9.22 -10.57
N ARG A 790 -5.94 9.52 -11.27
CA ARG A 790 -5.62 8.90 -12.56
C ARG A 790 -5.22 7.44 -12.39
N LEU A 791 -4.42 7.11 -11.36
CA LEU A 791 -4.12 5.73 -10.99
C LEU A 791 -5.41 4.93 -10.73
N TYR A 792 -6.34 5.49 -9.97
CA TYR A 792 -7.59 4.82 -9.61
C TYR A 792 -8.49 4.62 -10.83
N GLN A 793 -8.58 5.61 -11.72
CA GLN A 793 -9.28 5.47 -12.99
C GLN A 793 -8.67 4.35 -13.83
N ALA A 794 -7.33 4.31 -13.96
CA ALA A 794 -6.66 3.29 -14.75
C ALA A 794 -6.88 1.87 -14.19
N ILE A 795 -6.92 1.71 -12.86
CA ILE A 795 -7.27 0.44 -12.22
C ILE A 795 -8.73 0.05 -12.52
N LEU A 796 -9.68 0.98 -12.41
CA LEU A 796 -11.10 0.71 -12.72
C LEU A 796 -11.31 0.36 -14.20
N ASP A 797 -10.63 1.06 -15.10
CA ASP A 797 -10.68 0.81 -16.54
C ASP A 797 -10.07 -0.56 -16.88
N ALA A 798 -8.94 -0.90 -16.25
CA ALA A 798 -8.32 -2.21 -16.37
C ALA A 798 -9.22 -3.33 -15.87
N LEU A 799 -9.89 -3.13 -14.72
CA LEU A 799 -10.85 -4.09 -14.17
C LEU A 799 -12.09 -4.28 -15.06
N ALA A 800 -12.52 -3.21 -15.74
CA ALA A 800 -13.61 -3.22 -16.72
C ALA A 800 -13.25 -3.94 -18.02
N TYR A 801 -11.96 -4.00 -18.33
CA TYR A 801 -11.49 -4.46 -19.62
C TYR A 801 -11.76 -5.94 -19.82
N ARG A 802 -12.43 -6.30 -20.93
CA ARG A 802 -12.77 -7.68 -21.34
C ARG A 802 -11.55 -8.40 -21.96
N GLY A 803 -10.40 -8.24 -21.34
CA GLY A 803 -9.12 -8.83 -21.73
C GLY A 803 -8.11 -8.68 -20.61
N THR A 804 -6.87 -9.09 -20.85
CA THR A 804 -5.80 -8.93 -19.86
C THR A 804 -5.36 -7.46 -19.79
N ALA A 805 -5.07 -6.99 -18.57
CA ALA A 805 -4.52 -5.67 -18.34
C ALA A 805 -3.14 -5.75 -17.70
N PHE A 806 -2.22 -4.86 -18.06
CA PHE A 806 -0.91 -4.69 -17.43
C PHE A 806 -0.75 -3.26 -16.92
N LEU A 807 -0.49 -3.11 -15.63
CA LEU A 807 -0.21 -1.84 -14.97
C LEU A 807 1.23 -1.85 -14.48
N GLN A 808 2.00 -0.81 -14.82
CA GLN A 808 3.32 -0.54 -14.26
C GLN A 808 3.23 0.73 -13.42
N CYS A 809 3.54 0.61 -12.13
CA CYS A 809 3.52 1.74 -11.22
C CYS A 809 4.91 1.98 -10.63
N PHE A 810 5.39 3.22 -10.67
CA PHE A 810 6.62 3.54 -9.95
C PHE A 810 6.36 3.49 -8.45
N THR A 811 7.27 2.83 -7.73
CA THR A 811 7.18 2.67 -6.28
C THR A 811 8.54 2.94 -5.66
N THR A 812 8.60 3.94 -4.79
CA THR A 812 9.84 4.32 -4.10
C THR A 812 10.27 3.23 -3.12
N CYS A 813 11.57 2.94 -3.10
CA CYS A 813 12.20 2.09 -2.10
C CYS A 813 13.11 2.96 -1.23
N GLN A 814 12.66 3.27 0.00
CA GLN A 814 13.37 4.13 0.94
C GLN A 814 14.86 3.76 1.09
N PRO A 815 15.21 2.51 1.49
CA PRO A 815 16.60 2.15 1.71
C PRO A 815 17.43 2.16 0.42
N GLU A 816 16.91 1.59 -0.67
CA GLU A 816 17.70 1.38 -1.89
C GLU A 816 17.78 2.61 -2.80
N HIS A 817 16.81 3.52 -2.71
CA HIS A 817 16.90 4.85 -3.35
C HIS A 817 17.66 5.83 -2.46
N GLY A 818 17.72 5.55 -1.16
CA GLY A 818 18.36 6.37 -0.15
C GLY A 818 17.64 7.70 0.02
N VAL A 819 16.34 7.62 0.29
CA VAL A 819 15.41 8.74 0.53
C VAL A 819 14.71 8.54 1.88
N ALA A 820 14.16 9.62 2.44
CA ALA A 820 13.43 9.56 3.72
C ALA A 820 12.12 8.77 3.63
N ASP A 821 11.59 8.37 4.79
CA ASP A 821 10.40 7.50 4.90
C ASP A 821 9.11 8.15 4.37
N ASP A 822 9.06 9.48 4.26
CA ASP A 822 7.90 10.28 3.84
C ASP A 822 8.00 10.78 2.39
N MET A 823 8.82 10.11 1.57
CA MET A 823 9.16 10.56 0.23
C MET A 823 8.51 9.75 -0.90
N ALA A 824 7.59 8.82 -0.60
CA ALA A 824 7.07 7.90 -1.61
C ALA A 824 6.31 8.65 -2.71
N THR A 825 5.32 9.46 -2.34
CA THR A 825 4.48 10.19 -3.30
C THR A 825 5.27 11.30 -4.00
N GLN A 826 6.15 12.00 -3.27
CA GLN A 826 7.00 13.03 -3.85
C GLN A 826 7.97 12.47 -4.90
N GLN A 827 8.63 11.34 -4.63
CA GLN A 827 9.54 10.74 -5.62
C GLN A 827 8.78 10.21 -6.83
N ALA A 828 7.58 9.66 -6.60
CA ALA A 828 6.69 9.25 -7.68
C ALA A 828 6.25 10.42 -8.57
N GLN A 829 6.13 11.64 -8.02
CA GLN A 829 5.90 12.87 -8.78
C GLN A 829 7.16 13.30 -9.54
N ARG A 830 8.30 13.36 -8.85
CA ARG A 830 9.58 13.81 -9.42
C ARG A 830 9.96 12.98 -10.63
N ILE A 831 9.84 11.66 -10.56
CA ILE A 831 10.20 10.77 -11.67
C ILE A 831 9.27 10.89 -12.88
N ARG A 832 7.97 11.16 -12.67
CA ARG A 832 7.00 11.43 -13.75
C ARG A 832 7.37 12.72 -14.46
N ASP A 833 7.54 13.78 -13.67
CA ASP A 833 7.76 15.13 -14.18
C ASP A 833 9.14 15.26 -14.86
N SER A 834 10.12 14.45 -14.42
CA SER A 834 11.45 14.38 -15.01
C SER A 834 11.56 13.47 -16.25
N ARG A 835 10.47 12.83 -16.71
CA ARG A 835 10.49 11.79 -17.77
C ARG A 835 11.30 10.54 -17.43
N GLY A 836 11.62 10.31 -16.16
CA GLY A 836 12.20 9.04 -15.72
C GLY A 836 11.24 7.88 -15.96
N MET A 837 9.95 8.11 -15.67
CA MET A 837 8.85 7.19 -15.94
C MET A 837 7.58 8.00 -16.26
N PRO A 838 7.42 8.49 -17.51
CA PRO A 838 6.26 9.30 -17.89
C PRO A 838 4.97 8.47 -17.87
N GLU A 839 3.83 9.07 -17.54
CA GLU A 839 2.58 8.33 -17.48
C GLU A 839 1.96 8.10 -18.86
N PHE A 840 1.33 6.96 -19.09
CA PHE A 840 0.47 6.76 -20.25
C PHE A 840 -0.58 5.69 -19.99
N VAL A 841 -1.67 5.75 -20.75
CA VAL A 841 -2.68 4.68 -20.83
C VAL A 841 -2.84 4.31 -22.29
N PHE A 842 -2.72 3.02 -22.60
CA PHE A 842 -3.05 2.42 -23.89
C PHE A 842 -4.31 1.58 -23.70
N ASP A 843 -5.43 2.06 -24.24
CA ASP A 843 -6.72 1.40 -24.17
C ASP A 843 -7.21 1.06 -25.60
N PRO A 844 -7.18 -0.22 -25.99
CA PRO A 844 -7.64 -0.66 -27.32
C PRO A 844 -9.12 -0.34 -27.62
N ARG A 845 -9.92 0.00 -26.62
CA ARG A 845 -11.32 0.44 -26.83
C ARG A 845 -11.43 1.82 -27.47
N GLY A 846 -10.35 2.62 -27.42
CA GLY A 846 -10.30 3.96 -28.00
C GLY A 846 -10.22 3.98 -29.53
N GLY A 847 -9.69 2.92 -30.14
CA GLY A 847 -9.53 2.82 -31.60
C GLY A 847 -8.41 1.84 -32.00
N GLU A 848 -8.19 1.70 -33.31
CA GLU A 848 -7.20 0.77 -33.87
C GLU A 848 -5.82 1.41 -34.07
N SER A 849 -5.72 2.74 -34.03
CA SER A 849 -4.45 3.46 -34.13
C SER A 849 -3.89 3.86 -32.77
N TYR A 850 -2.57 4.01 -32.66
CA TYR A 850 -1.93 4.50 -31.43
C TYR A 850 -2.42 5.90 -31.03
N ALA A 851 -2.72 6.79 -31.98
CA ALA A 851 -3.20 8.13 -31.67
C ALA A 851 -4.59 8.14 -31.02
N GLU A 852 -5.42 7.13 -31.29
CA GLU A 852 -6.74 6.96 -30.67
C GLU A 852 -6.65 6.24 -29.33
N ALA A 853 -5.80 5.20 -29.24
CA ALA A 853 -5.71 4.33 -28.07
C ALA A 853 -4.75 4.81 -26.98
N LEU A 854 -3.78 5.68 -27.29
CA LEU A 854 -2.72 6.11 -26.36
C LEU A 854 -2.96 7.52 -25.78
N ASP A 855 -3.17 7.61 -24.46
CA ASP A 855 -3.33 8.86 -23.72
C ASP A 855 -2.09 9.23 -22.89
N LEU A 856 -1.57 10.45 -23.11
CA LEU A 856 -0.42 11.04 -22.40
C LEU A 856 -0.77 12.19 -21.45
N LYS A 857 -2.06 12.48 -21.21
CA LYS A 857 -2.53 13.64 -20.41
C LYS A 857 -2.05 13.68 -18.95
N GLY A 858 -1.53 12.58 -18.41
CA GLY A 858 -0.98 12.52 -17.04
C GLY A 858 0.31 13.32 -16.85
N ASN A 859 0.94 13.74 -17.95
CA ASN A 859 2.25 14.39 -17.92
C ASN A 859 2.15 15.92 -18.05
N PRO A 860 2.95 16.69 -17.29
CA PRO A 860 3.09 18.12 -17.56
C PRO A 860 3.78 18.35 -18.90
N ALA A 861 3.50 19.48 -19.57
CA ALA A 861 4.13 19.90 -20.83
C ALA A 861 4.22 18.76 -21.89
N PRO A 862 3.10 18.19 -22.34
CA PRO A 862 3.08 16.97 -23.15
C PRO A 862 3.69 17.14 -24.56
N GLU A 863 3.94 18.38 -25.02
CA GLU A 863 4.47 18.70 -26.36
C GLU A 863 5.96 19.11 -26.36
N ALA A 864 6.59 19.21 -25.19
CA ALA A 864 7.99 19.57 -25.01
C ALA A 864 8.81 18.36 -24.51
N ASP A 865 10.15 18.44 -24.58
CA ASP A 865 11.02 17.38 -24.05
C ASP A 865 10.95 17.30 -22.53
N TRP A 866 10.95 18.46 -21.87
CA TRP A 866 11.04 18.60 -20.43
C TRP A 866 9.95 19.52 -19.88
N TRP A 867 9.60 19.31 -18.62
CA TRP A 867 8.71 20.21 -17.89
C TRP A 867 9.46 21.48 -17.45
N GLU A 868 8.80 22.64 -17.54
CA GLU A 868 9.28 23.89 -16.95
C GLU A 868 8.76 24.03 -15.52
N ALA A 869 9.60 23.67 -14.55
CA ALA A 869 9.30 23.76 -13.13
C ALA A 869 9.47 25.20 -12.62
N ARG A 870 8.84 25.48 -11.47
CA ARG A 870 9.07 26.71 -10.70
C ARG A 870 9.79 26.34 -9.41
N SER A 871 10.77 27.16 -9.04
CA SER A 871 11.45 27.10 -7.75
C SER A 871 10.50 27.23 -6.57
N LYS A 872 10.96 26.84 -5.38
CA LYS A 872 10.18 26.98 -4.12
C LYS A 872 9.80 28.44 -3.84
N ASP A 873 10.69 29.39 -4.17
CA ASP A 873 10.44 30.84 -4.07
C ASP A 873 9.50 31.40 -5.15
N LYS A 874 9.11 30.56 -6.13
CA LYS A 874 8.25 30.86 -7.30
C LYS A 874 8.80 31.94 -8.25
N GLN A 875 10.04 32.39 -8.08
CA GLN A 875 10.66 33.44 -8.90
C GLN A 875 11.41 32.88 -10.11
N THR A 876 12.03 31.71 -9.96
CA THR A 876 12.90 31.11 -10.98
C THR A 876 12.19 29.97 -11.69
N ARG A 877 12.29 29.95 -13.02
CA ARG A 877 11.84 28.83 -13.85
C ARG A 877 13.03 28.07 -14.38
N TYR A 878 12.92 26.76 -14.44
CA TYR A 878 14.00 25.90 -14.94
C TYR A 878 13.44 24.63 -15.57
N ARG A 879 14.22 24.00 -16.46
CA ARG A 879 13.83 22.74 -17.11
C ARG A 879 14.10 21.58 -16.17
N TYR A 880 13.05 20.93 -15.71
CA TYR A 880 13.15 19.76 -14.83
C TYR A 880 13.43 18.49 -15.65
N THR A 881 14.64 17.96 -15.49
CA THR A 881 15.13 16.77 -16.22
C THR A 881 15.38 15.60 -15.26
N VAL A 882 15.66 14.40 -15.80
CA VAL A 882 16.05 13.25 -14.95
C VAL A 882 17.28 13.49 -14.10
N ALA A 883 18.17 14.41 -14.45
CA ALA A 883 19.29 14.79 -13.60
C ALA A 883 18.84 15.51 -12.32
N HIS A 884 17.73 16.26 -12.37
CA HIS A 884 17.16 16.94 -11.20
C HIS A 884 16.48 15.94 -10.25
N TRP A 885 15.72 14.97 -10.79
CA TRP A 885 15.19 13.87 -9.99
C TRP A 885 16.32 13.05 -9.37
N ALA A 886 17.33 12.67 -10.16
CA ALA A 886 18.46 11.89 -9.69
C ALA A 886 19.29 12.59 -8.60
N ALA A 887 19.35 13.92 -8.62
CA ALA A 887 20.00 14.70 -7.55
C ALA A 887 19.30 14.54 -6.18
N SER A 888 18.04 14.08 -6.16
CA SER A 888 17.27 13.88 -4.94
C SER A 888 17.31 12.46 -4.37
N GLU A 889 18.07 11.54 -4.97
CA GLU A 889 18.20 10.16 -4.51
C GLU A 889 19.67 9.81 -4.24
N ALA A 890 19.98 9.30 -3.04
CA ALA A 890 21.36 9.03 -2.66
C ALA A 890 22.02 7.94 -3.53
N ARG A 891 21.25 7.05 -4.16
CA ARG A 891 21.79 6.04 -5.09
C ARG A 891 22.57 6.65 -6.26
N PHE A 892 22.27 7.88 -6.67
CA PHE A 892 22.96 8.56 -7.77
C PHE A 892 24.06 9.53 -7.33
N ARG A 893 24.30 9.71 -6.03
CA ARG A 893 25.18 10.77 -5.48
C ARG A 893 26.58 10.86 -6.13
N ARG A 894 27.13 9.73 -6.59
CA ARG A 894 28.46 9.66 -7.21
C ARG A 894 28.51 10.22 -8.64
N HIS A 895 27.36 10.44 -9.26
CA HIS A 895 27.23 11.09 -10.57
C HIS A 895 27.26 12.62 -10.49
N PHE A 896 27.30 13.18 -9.28
CA PHE A 896 27.29 14.61 -9.03
C PHE A 896 28.55 15.06 -8.30
N LYS A 897 29.06 16.24 -8.66
CA LYS A 897 30.06 16.98 -7.88
C LYS A 897 29.51 18.36 -7.57
N ARG A 898 29.46 18.72 -6.29
CA ARG A 898 29.07 20.07 -5.87
C ARG A 898 30.16 21.05 -6.27
N LEU A 899 29.77 22.10 -6.98
CA LEU A 899 30.67 23.15 -7.44
C LEU A 899 30.73 24.30 -6.41
N LYS A 900 31.89 24.92 -6.27
CA LYS A 900 32.05 26.15 -5.52
C LYS A 900 31.58 27.35 -6.36
N PRO A 901 31.16 28.47 -5.73
CA PRO A 901 30.75 29.67 -6.45
C PRO A 901 31.80 30.08 -7.50
N GLY A 902 31.37 30.22 -8.77
CA GLY A 902 32.20 30.61 -9.90
C GLY A 902 32.83 29.46 -10.69
N GLU A 903 32.87 28.23 -10.17
CA GLU A 903 33.43 27.07 -10.90
C GLU A 903 32.56 26.65 -12.10
N ALA A 904 31.25 26.96 -12.08
CA ALA A 904 30.35 26.65 -13.18
C ALA A 904 30.61 27.47 -14.46
N ALA A 905 31.30 28.62 -14.37
CA ALA A 905 31.55 29.50 -15.52
C ALA A 905 32.39 28.83 -16.63
N GLY A 906 33.17 27.80 -16.30
CA GLY A 906 33.95 27.01 -17.26
C GLY A 906 33.25 25.75 -17.79
N LEU A 907 31.99 25.51 -17.40
CA LEU A 907 31.25 24.29 -17.72
C LEU A 907 30.08 24.59 -18.67
N VAL A 908 29.59 23.55 -19.35
CA VAL A 908 28.46 23.68 -20.28
C VAL A 908 27.14 23.44 -19.53
N PRO A 909 26.13 24.32 -19.62
CA PRO A 909 24.80 24.04 -19.10
C PRO A 909 24.20 22.78 -19.75
N LEU A 910 23.50 21.95 -18.97
CA LEU A 910 22.92 20.71 -19.47
C LEU A 910 22.00 20.95 -20.68
N GLU A 911 21.20 22.01 -20.65
CA GLU A 911 20.24 22.38 -21.69
C GLU A 911 20.94 22.61 -23.03
N SER A 912 22.04 23.37 -23.04
CA SER A 912 22.89 23.58 -24.20
C SER A 912 23.53 22.28 -24.68
N MET A 913 24.04 21.45 -23.74
CA MET A 913 24.65 20.17 -24.09
C MET A 913 23.64 19.21 -24.74
N LEU A 914 22.40 19.17 -24.26
CA LEU A 914 21.36 18.31 -24.83
C LEU A 914 21.02 18.69 -26.28
N LEU A 915 21.12 19.96 -26.67
CA LEU A 915 20.92 20.38 -28.06
C LEU A 915 21.97 19.79 -29.00
N ARG A 916 23.21 19.65 -28.53
CA ARG A 916 24.37 19.14 -29.28
C ARG A 916 24.34 17.64 -29.56
N ILE A 917 23.52 16.87 -28.85
CA ILE A 917 23.56 15.40 -28.87
C ILE A 917 22.28 14.85 -29.50
N SER A 918 22.43 14.05 -30.56
CA SER A 918 21.37 13.21 -31.12
C SER A 918 21.53 11.76 -30.66
N GLN A 919 20.49 10.93 -30.81
CA GLN A 919 20.61 9.50 -30.52
C GLN A 919 21.66 8.82 -31.41
N GLN A 920 21.80 9.25 -32.67
CA GLN A 920 22.81 8.69 -33.56
C GLN A 920 24.23 8.95 -33.06
N ASP A 921 24.45 10.08 -32.39
CA ASP A 921 25.74 10.39 -31.77
C ASP A 921 26.04 9.49 -30.56
N VAL A 922 25.00 9.06 -29.84
CA VAL A 922 25.12 8.06 -28.75
C VAL A 922 25.47 6.68 -29.31
N VAL A 923 24.73 6.22 -30.33
CA VAL A 923 24.93 4.92 -30.99
C VAL A 923 26.33 4.83 -31.61
N ALA A 924 26.75 5.86 -32.32
CA ALA A 924 28.09 5.93 -32.93
C ALA A 924 29.20 6.30 -31.93
N ARG A 925 28.87 6.43 -30.64
CA ARG A 925 29.80 6.78 -29.54
C ARG A 925 30.59 8.08 -29.76
N ARG A 926 30.07 9.00 -30.59
CA ARG A 926 30.71 10.28 -30.92
C ARG A 926 30.82 11.21 -29.71
N TYR A 927 30.02 10.98 -28.67
CA TYR A 927 30.14 11.69 -27.40
C TYR A 927 31.49 11.50 -26.68
N ARG A 928 32.32 10.53 -27.12
CA ARG A 928 33.70 10.34 -26.65
C ARG A 928 34.74 11.02 -27.52
N ASP A 929 34.39 11.39 -28.75
CA ASP A 929 35.29 12.05 -29.68
C ASP A 929 35.38 13.54 -29.37
N ARG A 930 36.56 13.99 -28.91
CA ARG A 930 36.83 15.39 -28.53
C ARG A 930 36.64 16.38 -29.67
N GLN A 931 36.69 15.93 -30.93
CA GLN A 931 36.54 16.79 -32.10
C GLN A 931 35.08 16.90 -32.56
N HIS A 932 34.20 16.01 -32.09
CA HIS A 932 32.80 16.01 -32.49
C HIS A 932 31.96 16.94 -31.61
N ARG A 933 30.96 17.62 -32.21
CA ARG A 933 30.06 18.52 -31.47
C ARG A 933 29.36 17.87 -30.27
N SER A 934 29.13 16.57 -30.31
CA SER A 934 28.45 15.83 -29.23
C SER A 934 29.38 15.40 -28.08
N PHE A 935 30.68 15.75 -28.11
CA PHE A 935 31.61 15.41 -27.04
C PHE A 935 31.08 15.82 -25.68
N VAL A 936 31.01 14.87 -24.75
CA VAL A 936 30.63 15.13 -23.35
C VAL A 936 31.86 14.99 -22.47
N PRO A 937 32.44 16.11 -21.97
CA PRO A 937 33.47 16.06 -20.94
C PRO A 937 32.90 15.46 -19.65
N ASP A 938 33.66 14.58 -19.00
CA ASP A 938 33.22 14.00 -17.72
C ASP A 938 33.29 15.05 -16.62
N PHE A 939 32.19 15.29 -15.91
CA PHE A 939 32.03 16.41 -14.98
C PHE A 939 32.27 17.79 -15.62
N GLY A 940 32.11 17.91 -16.95
CA GLY A 940 32.23 19.18 -17.66
C GLY A 940 30.89 19.82 -18.05
N VAL A 941 29.77 19.21 -17.61
CA VAL A 941 28.41 19.68 -17.80
C VAL A 941 27.79 19.90 -16.42
N PHE A 942 26.94 20.91 -16.24
CA PHE A 942 26.32 21.17 -14.94
C PHE A 942 24.82 21.46 -15.03
N ILE A 943 24.15 21.31 -13.89
CA ILE A 943 22.79 21.79 -13.65
C ILE A 943 22.77 22.70 -12.42
N ARG A 944 21.72 23.50 -12.31
CA ARG A 944 21.32 24.17 -11.07
C ARG A 944 20.13 23.41 -10.50
N ALA A 945 20.21 23.00 -9.23
CA ALA A 945 19.12 22.31 -8.55
C ALA A 945 18.89 22.93 -7.16
N GLU A 946 17.65 22.89 -6.68
CA GLU A 946 17.34 23.22 -5.28
C GLU A 946 17.64 22.00 -4.41
N ASP A 947 18.26 22.23 -3.25
CA ASP A 947 18.32 21.22 -2.19
C ASP A 947 17.00 21.18 -1.38
N GLU A 948 16.97 20.33 -0.35
CA GLU A 948 15.78 20.18 0.50
C GLU A 948 15.39 21.48 1.22
N SER A 949 16.34 22.35 1.53
CA SER A 949 16.09 23.67 2.12
C SER A 949 15.56 24.71 1.12
N GLY A 950 15.59 24.39 -0.17
CA GLY A 950 15.28 25.33 -1.26
C GLY A 950 16.47 26.19 -1.67
N ALA A 951 17.67 25.92 -1.15
CA ALA A 951 18.86 26.62 -1.57
C ALA A 951 19.37 26.08 -2.92
N TRP A 952 19.80 26.99 -3.79
CA TRP A 952 20.36 26.63 -5.08
C TRP A 952 21.79 26.09 -4.95
N GLN A 953 22.04 24.98 -5.62
CA GLN A 953 23.36 24.39 -5.79
C GLN A 953 23.67 24.13 -7.26
N GLU A 954 24.93 24.35 -7.63
CA GLU A 954 25.48 24.00 -8.93
C GLU A 954 26.14 22.62 -8.82
N LEU A 955 25.70 21.70 -9.68
CA LEU A 955 26.14 20.31 -9.67
C LEU A 955 26.73 19.94 -11.02
N ALA A 956 28.03 19.63 -11.05
CA ALA A 956 28.65 19.03 -12.21
C ALA A 956 28.22 17.56 -12.36
N LEU A 957 27.93 17.16 -13.59
CA LEU A 957 27.37 15.87 -13.96
C LEU A 957 28.43 14.96 -14.56
N SER A 958 28.47 13.71 -14.11
CA SER A 958 29.18 12.66 -14.85
C SER A 958 28.66 12.56 -16.29
N ARG A 959 29.51 12.11 -17.21
CA ARG A 959 29.11 11.86 -18.60
C ARG A 959 27.88 10.95 -18.70
N GLN A 960 27.80 9.91 -17.87
CA GLN A 960 26.70 8.96 -17.89
C GLN A 960 25.35 9.62 -17.55
N MET A 961 25.33 10.57 -16.62
CA MET A 961 24.11 11.29 -16.26
C MET A 961 23.59 12.15 -17.42
N VAL A 962 24.49 12.75 -18.21
CA VAL A 962 24.12 13.48 -19.44
C VAL A 962 23.52 12.53 -20.48
N LEU A 963 24.13 11.35 -20.67
CA LEU A 963 23.60 10.34 -21.60
C LEU A 963 22.24 9.80 -21.16
N PHE A 964 22.01 9.63 -19.85
CA PHE A 964 20.70 9.26 -19.32
C PHE A 964 19.62 10.30 -19.65
N CYS A 965 19.95 11.59 -19.60
CA CYS A 965 19.03 12.64 -20.07
C CYS A 965 18.70 12.50 -21.56
N VAL A 966 19.68 12.16 -22.40
CA VAL A 966 19.46 11.93 -23.84
C VAL A 966 18.57 10.70 -24.08
N GLU A 967 18.82 9.60 -23.37
CA GLU A 967 18.03 8.38 -23.40
C GLU A 967 16.55 8.66 -23.07
N ARG A 968 16.28 9.35 -21.96
CA ARG A 968 14.90 9.63 -21.52
C ARG A 968 14.17 10.60 -22.44
N ARG A 969 14.86 11.62 -22.95
CA ARG A 969 14.32 12.51 -23.98
C ARG A 969 13.93 11.73 -25.24
N LYS A 970 14.77 10.79 -25.70
CA LYS A 970 14.45 9.94 -26.85
C LYS A 970 13.19 9.12 -26.60
N ALA A 971 13.13 8.42 -25.47
CA ALA A 971 11.96 7.60 -25.11
C ALA A 971 10.68 8.42 -25.09
N TRP A 972 10.71 9.61 -24.49
CA TRP A 972 9.57 10.52 -24.46
C TRP A 972 9.13 10.99 -25.86
N ARG A 973 10.08 11.39 -26.73
CA ARG A 973 9.78 11.75 -28.13
C ARG A 973 9.15 10.60 -28.93
N MET A 974 9.59 9.36 -28.70
CA MET A 974 8.99 8.20 -29.35
C MET A 974 7.55 7.97 -28.88
N LEU A 975 7.29 8.15 -27.58
CA LEU A 975 5.95 8.02 -27.02
C LEU A 975 5.00 9.11 -27.53
N GLN A 976 5.45 10.36 -27.59
CA GLN A 976 4.72 11.48 -28.21
C GLN A 976 4.38 11.16 -29.67
N SER A 977 5.36 10.69 -30.45
CA SER A 977 5.15 10.32 -31.85
C SER A 977 4.09 9.23 -32.02
N LYS A 978 4.07 8.21 -31.14
CA LYS A 978 3.03 7.17 -31.15
C LYS A 978 1.65 7.75 -30.85
N ALA A 979 1.56 8.68 -29.91
CA ALA A 979 0.32 9.37 -29.54
C ALA A 979 -0.12 10.44 -30.57
N GLY A 980 0.56 10.57 -31.72
CA GLY A 980 0.25 11.60 -32.71
C GLY A 980 0.68 13.02 -32.32
N ILE A 981 1.50 13.19 -31.28
CA ILE A 981 1.99 14.48 -30.80
C ILE A 981 3.30 14.83 -31.52
N VAL A 982 3.33 16.00 -32.16
CA VAL A 982 4.53 16.54 -32.80
C VAL A 982 5.35 17.32 -31.77
N ASN A 983 6.52 16.79 -31.38
CA ASN A 983 7.43 17.50 -30.49
C ASN A 983 8.13 18.66 -31.21
N ARG A 984 7.85 19.90 -30.78
CA ARG A 984 8.40 21.13 -31.36
C ARG A 984 9.90 21.30 -31.09
N GLU A 985 10.37 20.89 -29.92
CA GLU A 985 11.78 21.01 -29.53
C GLU A 985 12.66 20.06 -30.35
N TYR A 986 12.13 18.90 -30.74
CA TYR A 986 12.81 18.00 -31.67
C TYR A 986 13.04 18.63 -33.04
N ARG A 987 12.01 19.28 -33.62
CA ARG A 987 12.13 19.97 -34.90
C ARG A 987 13.12 21.13 -34.81
N ALA A 988 13.03 21.93 -33.75
CA ALA A 988 13.95 23.04 -33.49
C ALA A 988 15.39 22.56 -33.30
N GLN A 989 15.62 21.50 -32.52
CA GLN A 989 16.94 20.90 -32.35
C GLN A 989 17.53 20.45 -33.70
N LYS A 990 16.75 19.78 -34.56
CA LYS A 990 17.23 19.38 -35.90
C LYS A 990 17.66 20.58 -36.74
N ALA A 991 16.89 21.68 -36.71
CA ALA A 991 17.25 22.90 -37.42
C ALA A 991 18.55 23.53 -36.88
N LEU A 992 18.71 23.58 -35.55
CA LEU A 992 19.93 24.08 -34.91
C LEU A 992 21.16 23.22 -35.23
N LEU A 993 21.02 21.89 -35.20
CA LEU A 993 22.09 20.97 -35.56
C LEU A 993 22.51 21.13 -37.02
N ALA A 994 21.55 21.32 -37.94
CA ALA A 994 21.86 21.57 -39.35
C ALA A 994 22.66 22.87 -39.55
N LYS A 995 22.30 23.95 -38.83
CA LYS A 995 23.08 25.20 -38.83
C LYS A 995 24.48 25.03 -38.28
N LEU A 996 24.63 24.29 -37.18
CA LEU A 996 25.91 23.99 -36.56
C LEU A 996 26.80 23.16 -37.50
N ASP A 997 26.23 22.13 -38.13
CA ASP A 997 26.94 21.26 -39.08
C ASP A 997 27.31 22.01 -40.38
N ALA A 998 26.55 23.07 -40.75
CA ALA A 998 26.85 23.95 -41.88
C ALA A 998 27.82 25.11 -41.54
N GLY A 999 28.20 25.28 -40.27
CA GLY A 999 29.06 26.38 -39.81
C GLY A 999 28.35 27.74 -39.67
N GLU A 1000 27.01 27.78 -39.76
CA GLU A 1000 26.20 28.99 -39.57
C GLU A 1000 25.98 29.34 -38.09
N LEU A 1001 26.29 28.40 -37.19
CA LEU A 1001 26.23 28.54 -35.74
C LEU A 1001 27.50 27.93 -35.14
N THR A 1002 28.15 28.61 -34.21
CA THR A 1002 29.35 28.08 -33.54
C THR A 1002 29.00 27.30 -32.27
N LEU A 1003 29.90 26.41 -31.82
CA LEU A 1003 29.73 25.71 -30.54
C LEU A 1003 29.71 26.67 -29.34
N ALA A 1004 30.54 27.72 -29.37
CA ALA A 1004 30.61 28.71 -28.29
C ALA A 1004 29.29 29.50 -28.16
N GLU A 1005 28.67 29.85 -29.28
CA GLU A 1005 27.33 30.48 -29.28
C GLU A 1005 26.27 29.51 -28.75
N LEU A 1006 26.29 28.24 -29.15
CA LEU A 1006 25.33 27.25 -28.68
C LEU A 1006 25.49 26.94 -27.18
N ASP A 1007 26.73 26.88 -26.68
CA ASP A 1007 27.00 26.62 -25.25
C ASP A 1007 26.49 27.78 -24.37
N THR A 1008 26.63 29.03 -24.81
CA THR A 1008 26.25 30.24 -24.05
C THR A 1008 24.80 30.69 -24.25
N ARG A 1009 24.20 30.45 -25.43
CA ARG A 1009 22.84 30.91 -25.79
C ARG A 1009 21.87 29.76 -26.11
N GLY A 1010 22.17 28.53 -25.73
CA GLY A 1010 21.41 27.34 -26.12
C GLY A 1010 19.90 27.45 -25.92
N GLU A 1011 19.44 27.89 -24.75
CA GLU A 1011 18.01 28.04 -24.47
C GLU A 1011 17.34 29.13 -25.33
N ALA A 1012 18.00 30.29 -25.49
CA ALA A 1012 17.49 31.37 -26.33
C ALA A 1012 17.40 30.94 -27.80
N LEU A 1013 18.43 30.26 -28.31
CA LEU A 1013 18.46 29.71 -29.67
C LEU A 1013 17.37 28.66 -29.90
N LEU A 1014 17.10 27.82 -28.90
CA LEU A 1014 16.00 26.86 -28.97
C LEU A 1014 14.63 27.58 -29.04
N ALA A 1015 14.41 28.58 -28.20
CA ALA A 1015 13.17 29.37 -28.20
C ALA A 1015 12.97 30.12 -29.54
N GLU A 1016 14.02 30.77 -30.05
CA GLU A 1016 14.04 31.43 -31.36
C GLU A 1016 13.71 30.45 -32.49
N ALA A 1017 14.29 29.24 -32.46
CA ALA A 1017 14.04 28.21 -33.46
C ALA A 1017 12.60 27.65 -33.39
N ILE A 1018 12.02 27.51 -32.19
CA ILE A 1018 10.62 27.11 -32.02
C ILE A 1018 9.70 28.19 -32.58
N ALA A 1019 9.87 29.45 -32.19
CA ALA A 1019 9.06 30.55 -32.68
C ALA A 1019 9.13 30.69 -34.21
N GLY A 1020 10.32 30.50 -34.79
CA GLY A 1020 10.51 30.51 -36.25
C GLY A 1020 9.86 29.34 -36.99
N LEU A 1021 9.62 28.20 -36.33
CA LEU A 1021 8.88 27.08 -36.88
C LEU A 1021 7.36 27.24 -36.73
N GLU A 1022 6.89 27.90 -35.67
CA GLU A 1022 5.47 28.17 -35.44
C GLU A 1022 4.94 29.32 -36.33
N ALA A 1023 5.82 30.23 -36.77
CA ALA A 1023 5.48 31.33 -37.68
C ALA A 1023 5.43 30.93 -39.17
N ARG A 1024 5.84 29.71 -39.52
CA ARG A 1024 5.86 29.15 -40.89
C ARG A 1024 4.78 28.10 -41.04
#